data_AF-A0A8H8NTE8-F1
#
_entry.id   AF-A0A8H8NTE8-F1
#
_cell.length_a   1.000
_cell.length_b   1.000
_cell.length_c   1.000
_cell.angle_alpha   90.00
_cell.angle_beta   90.00
_cell.angle_gamma   90.00
#
_symmetry.space_group_name_H-M   'P 1'
#
loop_
_entity.id
_entity.type
_entity.pdbx_description
1 polymer ?
#
loop_
_entity_poly.entity_id
_entity_poly.type
_entity_poly.pdbx_seq_one_letter_code
_entity_poly.pdbx_strand_id
1 'polypeptide(L)'
;MKLLSLPSEIIIRILALAEPPDIIRCGMVCRLFRQIIEPLAEFQYLIKLDSLGYVPPGSLRLDLSYKEMVFVLNQHQDKWGSDTHTRVDMYKLRDLESRSMTYDFHGGYYVRGSSLPGMGDYTRRLDVYQLPSVNKNSEWREWTHPDIGVDVRDFVLQTDYDLLVLLEAGEPISDHETTEDSPDALQHIKIHLRSLETGQPHPAAACPILECQLPSYMQSMCSFYAQVVGRYISVFFQVLAWRGTRSYELKIWDWTTGKLISYIGTSIDGAESFTFLSDQLILIPCPVTFTDGGLRHQAHLDIYKFDEPSTDDAIAQPAQLIASLYLPEVPEVTGTRFIISRFSCRCDPPPSPSAQIAVPYVGRPKIYDLASNNRVLCVAMEALNIRVNTGGRTRTKSMLYISCADLVDMVMDILDKSTQESTVVTIPWKDWGNKASWVDIGQIYTGNQCYVHGQRTVGLVYARNENIAEDAEEETTRIHSLVIFDFDPVRVKQASRQVRRGVRISDPKAESAWDIPAEETKLMRNLFLAGETKADRLFSVRSTLINEEFHSPYCYVMIDEEHVVIVLQDLGGRKSSEGFVEVVSDDSAELQYLIELYSFGYVAPGNPRRDLLSTEKVQLLKQHQKRWKSTSWTQVDVYPLKKRNPNGDTSTYDYCGGVYAQGSSFPGGQYTRRLDLYQIPSVNKDIPWKQWSFDDLGVDTRDFVMQPEYDLLVLLESNQTVLYPNSAGINEGEPDRTHHFTIHLRTLGTNEPHPDAARPTINYSTPSYRRTTSSFYFQIVGRYLAVQFLVTNASGSDKFKLRVWDWTTGKDVTYIEPWKPGAKTFTFLSDQLILIPYLEVVSTGGVGLLHPRTHGKMAVFTFNEPNDDNPAEGARQIATFELPDSSSPFLYLQGLSCRCDPAPGPSFRSATRHDSRPKLFDLAPESRVLCLKMKSPGVIPIDEMESTLYIQFTDLIDAVTHLLEGPTDKPVLNIPWENWVKGTSWVDTDLLYTGNECYVYGQRVVSVGLDHTDDDSDLNEITAALLRRRSSLCLFDFDPIRNKREILLTESEIEIFYPKTDTVLGTWSDGPSLRNTFVEGEHAADTPFALRKTLINERLDQHYYVMVDDEHILMAQQRRGRESSLIVYSFN
;
A
#
# COMPACT_ATOMS: atom_id res chain seq x y z
N MET A 1 -8.43 -43.72 50.01
CA MET A 1 -9.48 -43.22 49.09
C MET A 1 -9.16 -43.67 47.68
N LYS A 2 -10.13 -44.12 46.87
CA LYS A 2 -9.91 -44.42 45.45
C LYS A 2 -10.19 -43.13 44.65
N LEU A 3 -9.24 -42.65 43.84
CA LEU A 3 -9.38 -41.40 43.08
C LEU A 3 -10.68 -41.33 42.26
N LEU A 4 -11.09 -42.46 41.66
CA LEU A 4 -12.33 -42.59 40.88
C LEU A 4 -13.64 -42.59 41.69
N SER A 5 -13.56 -42.51 43.03
CA SER A 5 -14.73 -42.39 43.91
C SER A 5 -15.03 -40.94 44.32
N LEU A 6 -14.22 -39.98 43.85
CA LEU A 6 -14.47 -38.55 44.06
C LEU A 6 -15.54 -38.03 43.08
N PRO A 7 -16.32 -37.00 43.45
CA PRO A 7 -17.20 -36.29 42.52
C PRO A 7 -16.42 -35.69 41.35
N SER A 8 -17.04 -35.61 40.17
CA SER A 8 -16.40 -35.12 38.94
C SER A 8 -15.86 -33.70 39.08
N GLU A 9 -16.52 -32.84 39.88
CA GLU A 9 -16.10 -31.46 40.15
C GLU A 9 -14.75 -31.41 40.89
N ILE A 10 -14.52 -32.37 41.80
CA ILE A 10 -13.25 -32.48 42.53
C ILE A 10 -12.16 -33.03 41.61
N ILE A 11 -12.50 -34.00 40.76
CA ILE A 11 -11.58 -34.55 39.76
C ILE A 11 -11.17 -33.44 38.77
N ILE A 12 -12.10 -32.60 38.33
CA ILE A 12 -11.82 -31.44 37.47
C ILE A 12 -10.84 -30.49 38.15
N ARG A 13 -11.09 -30.09 39.42
CA ARG A 13 -10.16 -29.21 40.15
C ARG A 13 -8.77 -29.82 40.33
N ILE A 14 -8.67 -31.14 40.53
CA ILE A 14 -7.38 -31.82 40.63
C ILE A 14 -6.66 -31.79 39.27
N LEU A 15 -7.36 -32.11 38.18
CA LEU A 15 -6.80 -32.11 36.83
C LEU A 15 -6.43 -30.70 36.36
N ALA A 16 -7.14 -29.65 36.79
CA ALA A 16 -6.82 -28.25 36.49
C ALA A 16 -5.50 -27.78 37.11
N LEU A 17 -4.96 -28.51 38.10
CA LEU A 17 -3.64 -28.24 38.70
C LEU A 17 -2.51 -29.01 38.00
N ALA A 18 -2.83 -29.90 37.06
CA ALA A 18 -1.84 -30.66 36.32
C ALA A 18 -1.40 -29.91 35.06
N GLU A 19 -0.19 -30.20 34.57
CA GLU A 19 0.27 -29.65 33.30
C GLU A 19 -0.51 -30.26 32.13
N PRO A 20 -0.69 -29.53 31.01
CA PRO A 20 -1.47 -30.00 29.87
C PRO A 20 -1.06 -31.39 29.31
N PRO A 21 0.23 -31.76 29.22
CA PRO A 21 0.63 -33.12 28.85
C PRO A 21 0.09 -34.19 29.80
N ASP A 22 0.01 -33.90 31.10
CA ASP A 22 -0.51 -34.83 32.10
C ASP A 22 -2.03 -34.91 32.09
N ILE A 23 -2.73 -33.81 31.76
CA ILE A 23 -4.18 -33.83 31.49
C ILE A 23 -4.46 -34.79 30.32
N ILE A 24 -3.72 -34.67 29.22
CA ILE A 24 -3.87 -35.56 28.05
C ILE A 24 -3.61 -37.02 28.43
N ARG A 25 -2.50 -37.30 29.14
CA ARG A 25 -2.16 -38.65 29.61
C ARG A 25 -3.26 -39.22 30.50
N CYS A 26 -3.82 -38.44 31.42
CA CYS A 26 -4.92 -38.87 32.28
C CYS A 26 -6.15 -39.30 31.46
N GLY A 27 -6.48 -38.58 30.39
CA GLY A 27 -7.55 -38.94 29.45
C GLY A 27 -7.29 -40.26 28.71
N MET A 28 -6.03 -40.65 28.52
CA MET A 28 -5.66 -41.92 27.89
C MET A 28 -5.74 -43.13 28.85
N VAL A 29 -5.71 -42.89 30.17
CA VAL A 29 -5.66 -43.96 31.19
C VAL A 29 -7.03 -44.60 31.43
N CYS A 30 -8.13 -43.83 31.44
CA CYS A 30 -9.46 -44.40 31.64
C CYS A 30 -10.60 -43.62 30.97
N ARG A 31 -11.71 -44.31 30.68
CA ARG A 31 -12.89 -43.73 30.00
C ARG A 31 -13.56 -42.60 30.80
N LEU A 32 -13.56 -42.68 32.14
CA LEU A 32 -14.15 -41.65 32.99
C LEU A 32 -13.40 -40.32 32.85
N PHE A 33 -12.07 -40.34 32.95
CA PHE A 33 -11.25 -39.13 32.75
C PHE A 33 -11.37 -38.61 31.34
N ARG A 34 -11.41 -39.48 30.33
CA ARG A 34 -11.66 -39.06 28.94
C ARG A 34 -13.00 -38.34 28.79
N GLN A 35 -14.07 -38.86 29.38
CA GLN A 35 -15.41 -38.26 29.36
C GLN A 35 -15.50 -36.94 30.14
N ILE A 36 -14.63 -36.73 31.12
CA ILE A 36 -14.51 -35.45 31.83
C ILE A 36 -13.70 -34.44 31.00
N ILE A 37 -12.61 -34.88 30.37
CA ILE A 37 -11.63 -34.00 29.72
C ILE A 37 -12.08 -33.51 28.34
N GLU A 38 -12.58 -34.41 27.48
CA GLU A 38 -12.95 -34.07 26.10
C GLU A 38 -14.01 -32.96 25.98
N PRO A 39 -15.10 -32.93 26.78
CA PRO A 39 -16.14 -31.90 26.65
C PRO A 39 -15.83 -30.59 27.39
N LEU A 40 -14.84 -30.57 28.30
CA LEU A 40 -14.60 -29.40 29.15
C LEU A 40 -13.75 -28.35 28.42
N ALA A 41 -14.37 -27.21 28.10
CA ALA A 41 -13.74 -26.15 27.32
C ALA A 41 -12.46 -25.57 27.97
N GLU A 42 -12.42 -25.49 29.30
CA GLU A 42 -11.24 -25.05 30.06
C GLU A 42 -10.02 -25.94 29.77
N PHE A 43 -10.17 -27.26 29.80
CA PHE A 43 -9.07 -28.17 29.48
C PHE A 43 -8.69 -28.13 28.01
N GLN A 44 -9.67 -27.97 27.10
CA GLN A 44 -9.36 -27.79 25.68
C GLN A 44 -8.57 -26.49 25.43
N TYR A 45 -8.87 -25.42 26.17
CA TYR A 45 -8.10 -24.19 26.16
C TYR A 45 -6.67 -24.40 26.66
N LEU A 46 -6.47 -25.01 27.83
CA LEU A 46 -5.13 -25.29 28.36
C LEU A 46 -4.29 -26.17 27.42
N ILE A 47 -4.89 -27.22 26.86
CA ILE A 47 -4.26 -28.10 25.87
C ILE A 47 -3.89 -27.32 24.60
N LYS A 48 -4.79 -26.42 24.15
CA LYS A 48 -4.54 -25.62 22.96
C LYS A 48 -3.39 -24.64 23.16
N LEU A 49 -3.32 -23.97 24.31
CA LEU A 49 -2.21 -23.08 24.66
C LEU A 49 -0.87 -23.81 24.63
N ASP A 50 -0.77 -24.96 25.31
CA ASP A 50 0.44 -25.80 25.35
C ASP A 50 0.87 -26.20 23.94
N SER A 51 -0.07 -26.61 23.09
CA SER A 51 0.22 -27.01 21.70
C SER A 51 0.78 -25.89 20.83
N LEU A 52 0.62 -24.63 21.24
CA LEU A 52 1.08 -23.42 20.54
C LEU A 52 2.27 -22.75 21.25
N GLY A 53 2.67 -23.27 22.40
CA GLY A 53 3.73 -22.72 23.23
C GLY A 53 3.33 -21.53 24.11
N TYR A 54 2.04 -21.41 24.42
CA TYR A 54 1.49 -20.36 25.28
C TYR A 54 1.10 -20.88 26.67
N VAL A 55 0.91 -19.96 27.60
CA VAL A 55 0.38 -20.19 28.95
C VAL A 55 -0.82 -19.28 29.22
N PRO A 56 -1.69 -19.63 30.20
CA PRO A 56 -2.74 -18.72 30.64
C PRO A 56 -2.14 -17.43 31.20
N PRO A 57 -2.70 -16.26 30.85
CA PRO A 57 -2.18 -14.99 31.32
C PRO A 57 -2.51 -14.74 32.78
N GLY A 58 -1.75 -13.85 33.43
CA GLY A 58 -2.00 -13.43 34.81
C GLY A 58 -3.36 -12.72 34.98
N SER A 59 -3.86 -12.08 33.91
CA SER A 59 -5.19 -11.45 33.84
C SER A 59 -5.91 -11.95 32.59
N LEU A 60 -6.90 -12.84 32.77
CA LEU A 60 -7.62 -13.50 31.68
C LEU A 60 -8.85 -12.68 31.22
N ARG A 61 -9.12 -12.69 29.91
CA ARG A 61 -10.33 -12.12 29.27
C ARG A 61 -11.62 -12.81 29.71
N LEU A 62 -12.16 -12.42 30.86
CA LEU A 62 -13.38 -13.00 31.42
C LEU A 62 -14.67 -12.67 30.64
N ASP A 63 -14.60 -11.74 29.69
CA ASP A 63 -15.66 -11.43 28.74
C ASP A 63 -15.83 -12.50 27.65
N LEU A 64 -14.86 -13.42 27.50
CA LEU A 64 -14.93 -14.55 26.59
C LEU A 64 -15.09 -15.87 27.36
N SER A 65 -15.82 -16.80 26.77
CA SER A 65 -15.82 -18.20 27.21
C SER A 65 -14.56 -18.92 26.74
N TYR A 66 -14.15 -19.99 27.43
CA TYR A 66 -13.02 -20.84 26.99
C TYR A 66 -13.19 -21.39 25.56
N LYS A 67 -14.43 -21.57 25.08
CA LYS A 67 -14.68 -22.00 23.69
C LYS A 67 -14.34 -20.89 22.69
N GLU A 68 -14.70 -19.64 23.00
CA GLU A 68 -14.35 -18.48 22.19
C GLU A 68 -12.84 -18.23 22.23
N MET A 69 -12.19 -18.40 23.38
CA MET A 69 -10.73 -18.33 23.49
C MET A 69 -10.04 -19.39 22.61
N VAL A 70 -10.51 -20.64 22.63
CA VAL A 70 -10.00 -21.70 21.74
C VAL A 70 -10.23 -21.36 20.28
N PHE A 71 -11.39 -20.77 19.94
CA PHE A 71 -11.68 -20.31 18.59
C PHE A 71 -10.69 -19.22 18.14
N VAL A 72 -10.42 -18.22 18.99
CA VAL A 72 -9.39 -17.19 18.74
C VAL A 72 -8.00 -17.81 18.57
N LEU A 73 -7.60 -18.77 19.43
CA LEU A 73 -6.31 -19.46 19.32
C LEU A 73 -6.17 -20.27 18.03
N ASN A 74 -7.26 -20.87 17.54
CA ASN A 74 -7.28 -21.55 16.24
C ASN A 74 -7.09 -20.55 15.10
N GLN A 75 -7.85 -19.44 15.11
CA GLN A 75 -7.67 -18.39 14.11
C GLN A 75 -6.25 -17.81 14.12
N HIS A 76 -5.71 -17.56 15.31
CA HIS A 76 -4.33 -17.11 15.48
C HIS A 76 -3.33 -18.10 14.88
N GLN A 77 -3.49 -19.41 15.12
CA GLN A 77 -2.65 -20.43 14.48
C GLN A 77 -2.80 -20.45 12.95
N ASP A 78 -4.03 -20.34 12.44
CA ASP A 78 -4.31 -20.38 11.01
C ASP A 78 -3.74 -19.15 10.28
N LYS A 79 -3.83 -17.96 10.88
CA LYS A 79 -3.20 -16.71 10.39
C LYS A 79 -1.68 -16.87 10.27
N TRP A 80 -1.02 -17.36 11.32
CA TRP A 80 0.41 -17.69 11.27
C TRP A 80 0.70 -18.85 10.32
N GLY A 81 -0.28 -19.66 9.91
CA GLY A 81 -0.08 -20.86 9.09
C GLY A 81 -0.33 -20.70 7.58
N SER A 82 -0.95 -19.63 7.13
CA SER A 82 -1.45 -19.48 5.75
C SER A 82 -0.55 -18.63 4.84
N ASP A 83 -0.44 -19.03 3.57
CA ASP A 83 0.40 -18.42 2.52
C ASP A 83 -0.29 -17.27 1.75
N THR A 84 -1.54 -16.93 2.08
CA THR A 84 -2.36 -15.97 1.33
C THR A 84 -2.49 -14.59 1.99
N HIS A 85 -1.65 -14.28 2.98
CA HIS A 85 -1.78 -13.07 3.78
C HIS A 85 -0.70 -12.04 3.44
N THR A 86 -1.11 -10.97 2.77
CA THR A 86 -0.45 -9.65 2.86
C THR A 86 -1.49 -8.57 2.62
N ARG A 87 -2.47 -8.50 3.51
CA ARG A 87 -3.09 -7.22 3.81
C ARG A 87 -2.15 -6.52 4.77
N VAL A 88 -1.84 -5.29 4.44
CA VAL A 88 -0.95 -4.37 5.15
C VAL A 88 -1.85 -3.26 5.65
N ASP A 89 -2.05 -3.13 6.97
CA ASP A 89 -2.76 -1.97 7.49
C ASP A 89 -1.74 -0.82 7.61
N MET A 90 -1.98 0.26 6.86
CA MET A 90 -1.11 1.43 6.85
C MET A 90 -1.65 2.51 7.77
N TYR A 91 -0.88 2.84 8.79
CA TYR A 91 -1.20 3.96 9.68
C TYR A 91 -0.25 5.12 9.40
N LYS A 92 -0.83 6.26 9.02
CA LYS A 92 -0.07 7.50 8.89
C LYS A 92 0.32 7.99 10.28
N LEU A 93 1.62 8.12 10.51
CA LEU A 93 2.16 8.73 11.72
C LEU A 93 2.10 10.25 11.62
N ARG A 94 2.13 10.92 12.78
CA ARG A 94 2.19 12.39 12.80
C ARG A 94 3.46 12.88 12.09
N ASP A 95 3.42 14.09 11.57
CA ASP A 95 4.62 14.71 10.98
C ASP A 95 5.66 15.04 12.06
N LEU A 96 6.94 14.88 11.73
CA LEU A 96 8.05 15.23 12.61
C LEU A 96 8.49 16.68 12.31
N GLU A 97 8.45 17.53 13.33
CA GLU A 97 8.94 18.91 13.24
C GLU A 97 10.47 19.01 13.36
N SER A 98 11.12 17.95 13.84
CA SER A 98 12.56 17.90 14.15
C SER A 98 13.11 16.47 14.07
N ARG A 99 14.44 16.33 14.06
CA ARG A 99 15.13 15.04 14.05
C ARG A 99 15.16 14.44 15.46
N SER A 100 14.65 13.22 15.62
CA SER A 100 15.10 12.29 16.67
C SER A 100 15.13 10.88 16.12
N MET A 101 16.07 10.07 16.62
CA MET A 101 16.35 8.70 16.18
C MET A 101 15.84 7.64 17.18
N THR A 102 15.14 8.04 18.25
CA THR A 102 14.71 7.12 19.31
C THR A 102 13.33 6.55 19.03
N TYR A 103 13.21 5.23 19.14
CA TYR A 103 11.95 4.52 19.04
C TYR A 103 12.05 3.20 19.82
N ASP A 104 10.90 2.71 20.29
CA ASP A 104 10.80 1.39 20.89
C ASP A 104 9.44 0.76 20.56
N PHE A 105 9.39 -0.57 20.56
CA PHE A 105 8.20 -1.35 20.27
C PHE A 105 8.04 -2.51 21.25
N HIS A 106 6.96 -2.51 22.04
CA HIS A 106 6.70 -3.55 23.02
C HIS A 106 5.21 -3.83 23.20
N GLY A 107 4.79 -5.08 22.99
CA GLY A 107 3.46 -5.58 23.29
C GLY A 107 2.33 -4.76 22.65
N GLY A 108 2.43 -4.48 21.35
CA GLY A 108 1.44 -3.73 20.59
C GLY A 108 1.49 -2.21 20.78
N TYR A 109 2.58 -1.65 21.30
CA TYR A 109 2.77 -0.20 21.39
C TYR A 109 4.07 0.18 20.67
N TYR A 110 3.93 1.05 19.67
CA TYR A 110 5.05 1.73 19.02
C TYR A 110 5.17 3.14 19.57
N VAL A 111 6.34 3.50 20.09
CA VAL A 111 6.62 4.84 20.61
C VAL A 111 7.81 5.39 19.86
N ARG A 112 7.70 6.66 19.44
CA ARG A 112 8.79 7.37 18.78
C ARG A 112 9.05 8.71 19.47
N GLY A 113 10.32 9.06 19.60
CA GLY A 113 10.77 10.33 20.15
C GLY A 113 10.93 11.41 19.09
N SER A 114 10.85 12.67 19.51
CA SER A 114 11.24 13.86 18.74
C SER A 114 11.83 14.94 19.65
N SER A 115 12.69 15.81 19.10
CA SER A 115 13.20 16.97 19.83
C SER A 115 12.23 18.15 19.72
N LEU A 116 12.29 19.10 20.65
CA LEU A 116 11.51 20.34 20.52
C LEU A 116 12.24 21.33 19.58
N PRO A 117 11.51 22.18 18.82
CA PRO A 117 12.11 23.18 17.96
C PRO A 117 13.15 24.04 18.71
N GLY A 118 14.40 24.02 18.24
CA GLY A 118 15.51 24.79 18.82
C GLY A 118 16.26 24.13 19.99
N MET A 119 15.95 22.87 20.36
CA MET A 119 16.56 22.16 21.51
C MET A 119 17.57 21.05 21.17
N GLY A 120 18.23 21.08 20.01
CA GLY A 120 19.26 20.09 19.64
C GLY A 120 18.70 18.68 19.39
N ASP A 121 19.55 17.64 19.55
CA ASP A 121 19.26 16.24 19.19
C ASP A 121 18.65 15.39 20.34
N TYR A 122 18.19 16.01 21.43
CA TYR A 122 17.61 15.30 22.58
C TYR A 122 16.12 15.00 22.38
N THR A 123 15.67 13.83 22.85
CA THR A 123 14.24 13.49 22.85
C THR A 123 13.52 14.21 23.97
N ARG A 124 12.49 14.99 23.63
CA ARG A 124 11.65 15.74 24.57
C ARG A 124 10.16 15.50 24.38
N ARG A 125 9.75 15.06 23.19
CA ARG A 125 8.38 14.68 22.86
C ARG A 125 8.33 13.19 22.54
N LEU A 126 7.27 12.52 22.97
CA LEU A 126 6.97 11.12 22.62
C LEU A 126 5.60 11.02 21.96
N ASP A 127 5.54 10.47 20.75
CA ASP A 127 4.27 10.05 20.14
C ASP A 127 4.09 8.56 20.37
N VAL A 128 2.93 8.17 20.90
CA VAL A 128 2.60 6.78 21.25
C VAL A 128 1.46 6.28 20.37
N TYR A 129 1.67 5.09 19.80
CA TYR A 129 0.74 4.41 18.91
C TYR A 129 0.44 3.02 19.47
N GLN A 130 -0.80 2.79 19.88
CA GLN A 130 -1.31 1.51 20.31
C GLN A 130 -1.95 0.79 19.12
N LEU A 131 -1.52 -0.44 18.88
CA LEU A 131 -1.98 -1.29 17.80
C LEU A 131 -3.26 -2.06 18.19
N PRO A 132 -4.17 -2.33 17.23
CA PRO A 132 -5.30 -3.22 17.45
C PRO A 132 -4.83 -4.62 17.84
N SER A 133 -5.44 -5.25 18.84
CA SER A 133 -5.07 -6.60 19.29
C SER A 133 -6.31 -7.41 19.67
N VAL A 134 -6.44 -8.60 19.11
CA VAL A 134 -7.51 -9.54 19.44
C VAL A 134 -7.26 -10.14 20.82
N ASN A 135 -6.00 -10.46 21.13
CA ASN A 135 -5.59 -10.97 22.44
C ASN A 135 -5.99 -10.00 23.58
N LYS A 136 -5.76 -8.69 23.40
CA LYS A 136 -5.98 -7.63 24.42
C LYS A 136 -7.32 -6.90 24.32
N ASN A 137 -8.14 -7.18 23.31
CA ASN A 137 -9.31 -6.36 22.95
C ASN A 137 -8.98 -4.87 22.76
N SER A 138 -7.90 -4.56 22.07
CA SER A 138 -7.56 -3.16 21.77
C SER A 138 -7.88 -2.80 20.34
N GLU A 139 -8.23 -1.52 20.17
CA GLU A 139 -8.33 -0.85 18.89
C GLU A 139 -7.12 0.07 18.72
N TRP A 140 -6.96 0.62 17.52
CA TRP A 140 -5.95 1.63 17.25
C TRP A 140 -6.20 2.87 18.11
N ARG A 141 -5.16 3.34 18.82
CA ARG A 141 -5.20 4.57 19.61
C ARG A 141 -3.87 5.30 19.50
N GLU A 142 -3.93 6.62 19.38
CA GLU A 142 -2.74 7.46 19.40
C GLU A 142 -2.85 8.59 20.43
N TRP A 143 -1.74 8.91 21.07
CA TRP A 143 -1.60 10.08 21.93
C TRP A 143 -0.15 10.56 21.93
N THR A 144 0.09 11.74 22.53
CA THR A 144 1.41 12.34 22.58
C THR A 144 1.68 12.87 23.97
N HIS A 145 2.91 12.69 24.44
CA HIS A 145 3.51 13.45 25.53
C HIS A 145 4.28 14.63 24.91
N PRO A 146 3.70 15.84 24.86
CA PRO A 146 4.21 16.94 24.04
C PRO A 146 5.54 17.50 24.54
N ASP A 147 5.75 17.49 25.86
CA ASP A 147 7.04 17.74 26.50
C ASP A 147 7.12 16.88 27.76
N ILE A 148 8.09 15.97 27.81
CA ILE A 148 8.36 15.13 28.97
C ILE A 148 9.18 15.88 30.04
N GLY A 149 9.69 17.07 29.73
CA GLY A 149 10.37 17.97 30.66
C GLY A 149 11.80 17.57 31.03
N VAL A 150 12.37 16.55 30.38
CA VAL A 150 13.72 16.03 30.62
C VAL A 150 14.38 15.69 29.28
N ASP A 151 15.69 15.95 29.16
CA ASP A 151 16.46 15.69 27.93
C ASP A 151 16.83 14.22 27.82
N VAL A 152 15.98 13.46 27.14
CA VAL A 152 16.09 12.01 27.03
C VAL A 152 17.02 11.63 25.89
N ARG A 153 17.95 10.73 26.17
CA ARG A 153 18.85 10.16 25.16
C ARG A 153 18.21 8.99 24.41
N ASP A 154 17.41 8.17 25.10
CA ASP A 154 16.68 6.98 24.61
C ASP A 154 15.82 6.41 25.78
N PHE A 155 14.90 5.49 25.49
CA PHE A 155 13.86 5.03 26.42
C PHE A 155 13.49 3.56 26.19
N VAL A 156 12.89 2.93 27.20
CA VAL A 156 12.40 1.53 27.12
C VAL A 156 10.97 1.41 27.62
N LEU A 157 10.19 0.56 26.96
CA LEU A 157 8.78 0.29 27.25
C LEU A 157 8.56 -1.04 27.97
N GLN A 158 7.64 -1.04 28.95
CA GLN A 158 7.05 -2.25 29.53
C GLN A 158 5.55 -2.07 29.73
N THR A 159 4.81 -2.46 28.71
CA THR A 159 3.39 -2.15 28.59
C THR A 159 2.50 -2.97 29.51
N ASP A 160 2.98 -4.11 30.01
CA ASP A 160 2.25 -4.93 30.99
C ASP A 160 2.19 -4.29 32.39
N TYR A 161 3.08 -3.34 32.68
CA TYR A 161 3.14 -2.57 33.92
C TYR A 161 2.83 -1.09 33.75
N ASP A 162 2.43 -0.62 32.56
CA ASP A 162 2.35 0.82 32.22
C ASP A 162 3.67 1.58 32.49
N LEU A 163 4.82 0.94 32.32
CA LEU A 163 6.12 1.51 32.67
C LEU A 163 6.86 2.06 31.44
N LEU A 164 7.25 3.33 31.52
CA LEU A 164 8.11 4.06 30.60
C LEU A 164 9.39 4.47 31.33
N VAL A 165 10.52 3.94 30.88
CA VAL A 165 11.85 4.23 31.43
C VAL A 165 12.53 5.25 30.54
N LEU A 166 12.87 6.43 31.07
CA LEU A 166 13.56 7.49 30.32
C LEU A 166 14.97 7.69 30.87
N LEU A 167 15.98 7.71 30.00
CA LEU A 167 17.35 7.96 30.41
C LEU A 167 17.79 9.38 30.07
N GLU A 168 18.16 10.13 31.09
CA GLU A 168 18.69 11.50 31.01
C GLU A 168 20.21 11.47 31.26
N ALA A 169 20.97 12.02 30.32
CA ALA A 169 22.41 12.22 30.45
C ALA A 169 22.82 13.60 29.91
N GLY A 170 23.54 14.38 30.72
CA GLY A 170 23.94 15.77 30.43
C GLY A 170 24.93 15.94 29.27
N GLU A 171 25.14 17.19 28.84
CA GLU A 171 26.00 17.56 27.70
C GLU A 171 27.45 17.08 27.84
N PRO A 172 28.07 16.52 26.77
CA PRO A 172 29.47 16.13 26.77
C PRO A 172 30.36 17.28 27.26
N ILE A 173 31.19 17.04 28.26
CA ILE A 173 32.27 17.99 28.59
C ILE A 173 33.13 18.10 27.33
N SER A 174 33.27 19.30 26.77
CA SER A 174 34.00 19.50 25.52
C SER A 174 35.46 19.05 25.64
N ASP A 175 36.02 18.44 24.58
CA ASP A 175 37.41 17.97 24.51
C ASP A 175 38.45 19.07 24.81
N HIS A 176 38.04 20.34 24.86
CA HIS A 176 38.89 21.50 25.18
C HIS A 176 38.96 21.84 26.67
N GLU A 177 38.09 21.27 27.51
CA GLU A 177 38.08 21.49 28.97
C GLU A 177 38.64 20.32 29.78
N THR A 178 38.91 19.18 29.14
CA THR A 178 39.72 18.11 29.77
C THR A 178 41.18 18.55 29.80
N THR A 179 41.58 19.25 30.86
CA THR A 179 42.98 19.22 31.30
C THR A 179 43.36 17.75 31.52
N GLU A 180 44.55 17.34 31.07
CA GLU A 180 45.11 15.98 31.17
C GLU A 180 45.19 15.40 32.61
N ASP A 181 44.67 16.12 33.62
CA ASP A 181 44.88 15.88 35.06
C ASP A 181 43.66 15.32 35.84
N SER A 182 42.53 14.94 35.21
CA SER A 182 41.44 14.25 35.97
C SER A 182 40.67 13.16 35.20
N PRO A 183 41.24 11.95 35.05
CA PRO A 183 40.51 10.76 34.56
C PRO A 183 39.39 10.25 35.51
N ASP A 184 39.24 10.86 36.70
CA ASP A 184 38.32 10.43 37.78
C ASP A 184 37.02 11.25 37.89
N ALA A 185 36.71 12.16 36.95
CA ALA A 185 35.45 12.89 37.01
C ALA A 185 34.27 11.91 36.84
N LEU A 186 33.27 11.96 37.72
CA LEU A 186 32.07 11.11 37.67
C LEU A 186 30.89 11.92 37.13
N GLN A 187 30.20 11.38 36.13
CA GLN A 187 28.96 11.94 35.62
C GLN A 187 27.75 11.25 36.27
N HIS A 188 26.73 12.03 36.59
CA HIS A 188 25.44 11.54 37.09
C HIS A 188 24.49 11.26 35.94
N ILE A 189 24.02 10.02 35.84
CA ILE A 189 22.93 9.59 34.96
C ILE A 189 21.66 9.46 35.78
N LYS A 190 20.55 9.93 35.23
CA LYS A 190 19.23 9.81 35.83
C LYS A 190 18.34 8.92 34.96
N ILE A 191 17.71 7.95 35.60
CA ILE A 191 16.74 7.04 34.99
C ILE A 191 15.38 7.36 35.58
N HIS A 192 14.49 7.95 34.79
CA HIS A 192 13.15 8.32 35.22
C HIS A 192 12.18 7.17 34.96
N LEU A 193 11.42 6.80 35.99
CA LEU A 193 10.39 5.78 35.95
C LEU A 193 9.02 6.46 35.88
N ARG A 194 8.36 6.39 34.73
CA ARG A 194 7.10 7.07 34.46
C ARG A 194 6.01 6.12 34.00
N SER A 195 4.77 6.56 34.12
CA SER A 195 3.62 5.90 33.48
C SER A 195 3.63 6.19 31.98
N LEU A 196 3.47 5.17 31.13
CA LEU A 196 3.38 5.34 29.68
C LEU A 196 2.09 6.07 29.30
N GLU A 197 0.97 5.76 29.95
CA GLU A 197 -0.32 6.39 29.71
C GLU A 197 -0.32 7.89 30.07
N THR A 198 0.24 8.24 31.23
CA THR A 198 0.09 9.61 31.81
C THR A 198 1.33 10.49 31.72
N GLY A 199 2.52 9.90 31.50
CA GLY A 199 3.81 10.61 31.52
C GLY A 199 4.23 11.11 32.91
N GLN A 200 3.50 10.77 33.97
CA GLN A 200 3.77 11.14 35.36
C GLN A 200 4.67 10.09 36.06
N PRO A 201 5.31 10.42 37.20
CA PRO A 201 6.02 9.44 38.03
C PRO A 201 5.22 8.16 38.25
N HIS A 202 5.84 7.00 38.01
CA HIS A 202 5.13 5.73 38.06
C HIS A 202 4.63 5.42 39.49
N PRO A 203 3.34 5.08 39.70
CA PRO A 203 2.77 4.93 41.04
C PRO A 203 3.37 3.79 41.88
N ALA A 204 3.89 2.75 41.22
CA ALA A 204 4.55 1.62 41.89
C ALA A 204 6.04 1.87 42.19
N ALA A 205 6.63 2.97 41.69
CA ALA A 205 8.02 3.30 41.97
C ALA A 205 8.11 4.17 43.24
N ALA A 206 8.64 3.62 44.33
CA ALA A 206 8.91 4.39 45.55
C ALA A 206 9.96 5.49 45.31
N CYS A 207 10.91 5.23 44.41
CA CYS A 207 11.89 6.18 43.93
C CYS A 207 11.74 6.38 42.41
N PRO A 208 10.97 7.40 41.96
CA PRO A 208 10.71 7.61 40.53
C PRO A 208 11.93 8.01 39.69
N ILE A 209 13.07 8.30 40.31
CA ILE A 209 14.32 8.65 39.64
C ILE A 209 15.42 7.80 40.25
N LEU A 210 16.01 6.90 39.46
CA LEU A 210 17.20 6.16 39.85
C LEU A 210 18.42 6.95 39.41
N GLU A 211 19.37 7.16 40.32
CA GLU A 211 20.61 7.88 40.03
C GLU A 211 21.79 6.91 40.04
N CYS A 212 22.69 7.05 39.07
CA CYS A 212 23.94 6.32 39.07
C CYS A 212 25.09 7.21 38.58
N GLN A 213 26.29 6.90 39.05
CA GLN A 213 27.51 7.56 38.62
C GLN A 213 28.25 6.65 37.64
N LEU A 214 28.70 7.23 36.53
CA LEU A 214 29.63 6.60 35.58
C LEU A 214 30.87 7.48 35.41
N PRO A 215 32.03 6.89 35.06
CA PRO A 215 33.21 7.68 34.70
C PRO A 215 32.94 8.64 33.54
N SER A 216 33.41 9.89 33.61
CA SER A 216 33.11 10.95 32.63
C SER A 216 33.62 10.65 31.21
N TYR A 217 34.68 9.84 31.07
CA TYR A 217 35.13 9.37 29.75
C TYR A 217 34.08 8.50 29.05
N MET A 218 33.06 8.03 29.77
CA MET A 218 31.93 7.29 29.23
C MET A 218 30.95 8.18 28.43
N GLN A 219 31.12 9.51 28.41
CA GLN A 219 30.09 10.44 27.97
C GLN A 219 29.98 10.68 26.45
N SER A 220 31.10 10.78 25.71
CA SER A 220 31.06 11.35 24.36
C SER A 220 30.40 10.46 23.30
N MET A 221 30.19 9.17 23.59
CA MET A 221 29.53 8.19 22.70
C MET A 221 28.81 7.08 23.49
N CYS A 222 28.05 7.43 24.54
CA CYS A 222 27.33 6.44 25.34
C CYS A 222 26.09 5.90 24.59
N SER A 223 26.09 4.62 24.22
CA SER A 223 24.87 3.90 23.84
C SER A 223 24.39 3.09 25.03
N PHE A 224 23.08 2.86 25.12
CA PHE A 224 22.54 2.03 26.19
C PHE A 224 21.49 1.06 25.69
N TYR A 225 21.27 0.05 26.51
CA TYR A 225 20.26 -0.96 26.32
C TYR A 225 19.67 -1.31 27.69
N ALA A 226 18.36 -1.44 27.79
CA ALA A 226 17.72 -1.82 29.04
C ALA A 226 16.67 -2.92 28.84
N GLN A 227 16.54 -3.79 29.84
CA GLN A 227 15.51 -4.81 29.91
C GLN A 227 14.86 -4.77 31.30
N VAL A 228 13.58 -5.06 31.36
CA VAL A 228 12.81 -5.12 32.60
C VAL A 228 12.22 -6.52 32.75
N VAL A 229 12.36 -7.11 33.93
CA VAL A 229 11.84 -8.43 34.28
C VAL A 229 11.16 -8.34 35.64
N GLY A 230 9.83 -8.31 35.67
CA GLY A 230 9.09 -8.07 36.92
C GLY A 230 9.53 -6.76 37.58
N ARG A 231 9.97 -6.81 38.83
CA ARG A 231 10.49 -5.65 39.57
C ARG A 231 11.93 -5.26 39.21
N TYR A 232 12.63 -6.03 38.39
CA TYR A 232 14.01 -5.71 38.00
C TYR A 232 14.07 -4.85 36.75
N ILE A 233 14.89 -3.81 36.80
CA ILE A 233 15.34 -3.05 35.64
C ILE A 233 16.85 -3.19 35.52
N SER A 234 17.33 -3.55 34.35
CA SER A 234 18.76 -3.62 34.04
C SER A 234 19.11 -2.62 32.97
N VAL A 235 20.17 -1.84 33.18
CA VAL A 235 20.66 -0.86 32.22
C VAL A 235 22.13 -1.14 31.91
N PHE A 236 22.40 -1.36 30.64
CA PHE A 236 23.72 -1.60 30.07
C PHE A 236 24.23 -0.29 29.48
N PHE A 237 25.31 0.23 30.04
CA PHE A 237 25.97 1.46 29.61
C PHE A 237 27.19 1.09 28.79
N GLN A 238 27.26 1.53 27.53
CA GLN A 238 28.34 1.20 26.62
C GLN A 238 29.00 2.45 26.07
N VAL A 239 30.31 2.41 25.85
CA VAL A 239 31.13 3.55 25.42
C VAL A 239 32.17 3.12 24.40
N LEU A 240 32.39 3.95 23.40
CA LEU A 240 33.58 3.86 22.54
C LEU A 240 34.80 4.42 23.29
N ALA A 241 35.64 3.55 23.82
CA ALA A 241 36.88 3.96 24.50
C ALA A 241 37.97 4.40 23.48
N TRP A 242 38.95 5.14 23.99
CA TRP A 242 40.12 5.57 23.23
C TRP A 242 40.81 4.38 22.54
N ARG A 243 41.18 4.54 21.26
CA ARG A 243 41.79 3.53 20.37
C ARG A 243 40.85 2.42 19.83
N GLY A 244 39.53 2.61 19.88
CA GLY A 244 38.58 1.78 19.14
C GLY A 244 38.14 0.49 19.83
N THR A 245 38.43 0.33 21.12
CA THR A 245 37.85 -0.71 21.99
C THR A 245 36.57 -0.18 22.67
N ARG A 246 35.56 -1.03 22.89
CA ARG A 246 34.34 -0.63 23.61
C ARG A 246 34.42 -1.07 25.06
N SER A 247 33.99 -0.21 25.98
CA SER A 247 33.82 -0.55 27.39
C SER A 247 32.35 -0.52 27.79
N TYR A 248 31.94 -1.39 28.69
CA TYR A 248 30.57 -1.38 29.22
C TYR A 248 30.52 -1.58 30.74
N GLU A 249 29.39 -1.20 31.32
CA GLU A 249 28.98 -1.50 32.70
C GLU A 249 27.50 -1.87 32.69
N LEU A 250 27.08 -2.87 33.47
CA LEU A 250 25.68 -3.26 33.63
C LEU A 250 25.26 -3.05 35.08
N LYS A 251 24.11 -2.43 35.32
CA LYS A 251 23.53 -2.28 36.66
C LYS A 251 22.10 -2.78 36.68
N ILE A 252 21.72 -3.42 37.78
CA ILE A 252 20.42 -4.05 37.99
C ILE A 252 19.80 -3.45 39.25
N TRP A 253 18.62 -2.85 39.12
CA TRP A 253 17.86 -2.30 40.23
C TRP A 253 16.53 -3.01 40.40
N ASP A 254 16.01 -2.97 41.61
CA ASP A 254 14.57 -3.10 41.84
C ASP A 254 13.95 -1.72 41.61
N TRP A 255 13.20 -1.57 40.52
CA TRP A 255 12.63 -0.28 40.14
C TRP A 255 11.46 0.13 41.03
N THR A 256 10.84 -0.81 41.74
CA THR A 256 9.72 -0.51 42.66
C THR A 256 10.22 0.10 43.98
N THR A 257 11.43 -0.29 44.42
CA THR A 257 12.04 0.23 45.65
C THR A 257 13.13 1.28 45.38
N GLY A 258 13.73 1.26 44.20
CA GLY A 258 14.88 2.07 43.81
C GLY A 258 16.23 1.51 44.24
N LYS A 259 16.27 0.30 44.82
CA LYS A 259 17.49 -0.30 45.36
C LYS A 259 18.32 -0.95 44.25
N LEU A 260 19.64 -0.73 44.26
CA LEU A 260 20.57 -1.48 43.42
C LEU A 260 20.68 -2.92 43.94
N ILE A 261 20.42 -3.89 43.07
CA ILE A 261 20.43 -5.32 43.39
C ILE A 261 21.80 -5.92 43.09
N SER A 262 22.32 -5.70 41.89
CA SER A 262 23.60 -6.24 41.44
C SER A 262 24.14 -5.43 40.26
N TYR A 263 25.37 -5.73 39.84
CA TYR A 263 26.06 -5.05 38.73
C TYR A 263 27.13 -5.93 38.10
N ILE A 264 27.51 -5.64 36.87
CA ILE A 264 28.75 -6.13 36.23
C ILE A 264 29.62 -4.89 36.01
N GLY A 265 30.81 -4.91 36.64
CA GLY A 265 31.74 -3.78 36.60
C GLY A 265 32.30 -3.53 35.20
N THR A 266 33.06 -2.44 35.07
CA THR A 266 33.60 -2.00 33.78
C THR A 266 34.46 -3.08 33.12
N SER A 267 34.07 -3.54 31.93
CA SER A 267 34.85 -4.46 31.09
C SER A 267 35.12 -3.82 29.72
N ILE A 268 36.22 -4.23 29.06
CA ILE A 268 36.69 -3.74 27.76
C ILE A 268 36.63 -4.81 26.65
N ASP A 269 35.92 -5.90 26.90
CA ASP A 269 35.78 -7.06 25.99
C ASP A 269 34.98 -6.79 24.71
N GLY A 270 34.42 -5.58 24.56
CA GLY A 270 33.73 -5.16 23.35
C GLY A 270 32.24 -5.53 23.28
N ALA A 271 31.63 -6.05 24.35
CA ALA A 271 30.20 -6.38 24.37
C ALA A 271 29.29 -5.17 24.09
N GLU A 272 28.19 -5.44 23.39
CA GLU A 272 27.28 -4.41 22.87
C GLU A 272 25.83 -4.52 23.40
N SER A 273 25.53 -5.57 24.15
CA SER A 273 24.16 -5.90 24.58
C SER A 273 24.19 -6.96 25.68
N PHE A 274 23.04 -7.22 26.29
CA PHE A 274 22.84 -8.33 27.22
C PHE A 274 21.40 -8.86 27.08
N THR A 275 21.10 -10.01 27.69
CA THR A 275 19.70 -10.43 27.85
C THR A 275 19.50 -11.34 29.05
N PHE A 276 18.30 -11.32 29.63
CA PHE A 276 17.88 -12.26 30.67
C PHE A 276 17.52 -13.64 30.09
N LEU A 277 18.23 -14.68 30.55
CA LEU A 277 17.86 -16.07 30.29
C LEU A 277 16.81 -16.59 31.28
N SER A 278 16.86 -16.12 32.52
CA SER A 278 15.88 -16.37 33.59
C SER A 278 15.77 -15.13 34.50
N ASP A 279 15.11 -15.24 35.65
CA ASP A 279 15.01 -14.14 36.62
C ASP A 279 16.35 -13.78 37.31
N GLN A 280 17.38 -14.64 37.21
CA GLN A 280 18.68 -14.45 37.86
C GLN A 280 19.88 -14.64 36.93
N LEU A 281 19.66 -15.04 35.68
CA LEU A 281 20.73 -15.33 34.72
C LEU A 281 20.75 -14.29 33.61
N ILE A 282 21.92 -13.71 33.38
CA ILE A 282 22.19 -12.73 32.33
C ILE A 282 23.21 -13.32 31.37
N LEU A 283 22.98 -13.13 30.08
CA LEU A 283 23.94 -13.48 29.03
C LEU A 283 24.54 -12.22 28.41
N ILE A 284 25.86 -12.23 28.22
CA ILE A 284 26.62 -11.17 27.54
C ILE A 284 27.46 -11.79 26.40
N PRO A 285 27.34 -11.29 25.16
CA PRO A 285 28.16 -11.71 24.04
C PRO A 285 29.49 -10.93 24.01
N CYS A 286 30.61 -11.64 24.11
CA CYS A 286 31.96 -11.07 24.19
C CYS A 286 32.76 -11.37 22.90
N PRO A 287 33.11 -10.37 22.06
CA PRO A 287 33.80 -10.61 20.78
C PRO A 287 35.29 -10.95 20.92
N VAL A 288 35.92 -10.58 22.03
CA VAL A 288 37.36 -10.80 22.29
C VAL A 288 37.59 -11.32 23.70
N THR A 289 38.72 -11.99 23.91
CA THR A 289 39.20 -12.43 25.22
C THR A 289 40.52 -11.74 25.53
N PHE A 290 40.66 -11.16 26.73
CA PHE A 290 41.93 -10.65 27.23
C PHE A 290 42.65 -11.76 28.03
N THR A 291 43.90 -12.04 27.68
CA THR A 291 44.75 -13.00 28.40
C THR A 291 46.06 -12.33 28.80
N ASP A 292 46.82 -12.92 29.72
CA ASP A 292 48.16 -12.43 30.13
C ASP A 292 49.13 -12.26 28.94
N GLY A 293 48.86 -12.92 27.81
CA GLY A 293 49.61 -12.82 26.55
C GLY A 293 49.07 -11.82 25.53
N GLY A 294 48.05 -11.03 25.87
CA GLY A 294 47.42 -10.01 25.01
C GLY A 294 45.99 -10.34 24.55
N LEU A 295 45.48 -9.52 23.63
CA LEU A 295 44.14 -9.61 23.04
C LEU A 295 44.02 -10.81 22.10
N ARG A 296 43.08 -11.74 22.38
CA ARG A 296 42.71 -12.84 21.48
C ARG A 296 41.32 -12.59 20.89
N HIS A 297 41.18 -12.72 19.58
CA HIS A 297 39.88 -12.61 18.88
C HIS A 297 39.09 -13.92 18.95
N GLN A 298 38.74 -14.35 20.17
CA GLN A 298 37.94 -15.54 20.42
C GLN A 298 36.59 -15.13 21.02
N ALA A 299 35.55 -15.20 20.21
CA ALA A 299 34.20 -14.84 20.64
C ALA A 299 33.59 -15.92 21.53
N HIS A 300 32.83 -15.49 22.54
CA HIS A 300 32.18 -16.37 23.50
C HIS A 300 30.94 -15.71 24.11
N LEU A 301 30.04 -16.50 24.68
CA LEU A 301 28.86 -16.03 25.41
C LEU A 301 29.07 -16.28 26.91
N ASP A 302 29.13 -15.21 27.68
CA ASP A 302 29.26 -15.28 29.13
C ASP A 302 27.89 -15.30 29.81
N ILE A 303 27.71 -16.19 30.78
CA ILE A 303 26.51 -16.30 31.60
C ILE A 303 26.86 -15.91 33.02
N TYR A 304 26.22 -14.84 33.49
CA TYR A 304 26.32 -14.33 34.84
C TYR A 304 25.10 -14.73 35.65
N LYS A 305 25.32 -15.05 36.93
CA LYS A 305 24.29 -15.19 37.94
C LYS A 305 24.39 -14.06 38.94
N PHE A 306 23.28 -13.47 39.33
CA PHE A 306 23.23 -12.55 40.44
C PHE A 306 22.22 -13.00 41.50
N ASP A 307 22.48 -12.61 42.74
CA ASP A 307 21.60 -12.86 43.88
C ASP A 307 21.18 -11.52 44.51
N GLU A 308 20.02 -11.49 45.15
CA GLU A 308 19.57 -10.30 45.87
C GLU A 308 20.40 -10.06 47.15
N PRO A 309 20.59 -8.79 47.56
CA PRO A 309 21.22 -8.49 48.83
C PRO A 309 20.41 -9.08 50.01
N SER A 310 21.08 -9.81 50.90
CA SER A 310 20.45 -10.53 52.03
C SER A 310 19.64 -9.67 53.01
N THR A 311 19.88 -8.36 53.04
CA THR A 311 19.15 -7.38 53.86
C THR A 311 19.00 -6.05 53.11
N ASP A 312 18.08 -5.19 53.55
CA ASP A 312 17.84 -3.89 52.92
C ASP A 312 19.06 -2.96 52.95
N ASP A 313 19.88 -3.04 54.00
CA ASP A 313 21.11 -2.23 54.15
C ASP A 313 22.35 -2.85 53.50
N ALA A 314 22.26 -4.08 52.97
CA ALA A 314 23.41 -4.75 52.36
C ALA A 314 23.79 -4.12 51.01
N ILE A 315 25.09 -3.90 50.81
CA ILE A 315 25.65 -3.38 49.56
C ILE A 315 25.47 -4.44 48.46
N ALA A 316 24.99 -3.99 47.30
CA ALA A 316 24.87 -4.81 46.09
C ALA A 316 26.19 -5.52 45.77
N GLN A 317 26.12 -6.81 45.45
CA GLN A 317 27.29 -7.60 45.06
C GLN A 317 27.37 -7.70 43.52
N PRO A 318 28.59 -7.78 42.96
CA PRO A 318 28.74 -7.98 41.52
C PRO A 318 28.16 -9.33 41.10
N ALA A 319 27.57 -9.40 39.91
CA ALA A 319 27.11 -10.66 39.34
C ALA A 319 28.30 -11.59 39.09
N GLN A 320 28.12 -12.87 39.38
CA GLN A 320 29.16 -13.90 39.25
C GLN A 320 29.11 -14.53 37.86
N LEU A 321 30.23 -14.52 37.13
CA LEU A 321 30.39 -15.32 35.91
C LEU A 321 30.38 -16.82 36.27
N ILE A 322 29.41 -17.57 35.73
CA ILE A 322 29.25 -19.00 36.03
C ILE A 322 29.66 -19.90 34.86
N ALA A 323 29.48 -19.44 33.62
CA ALA A 323 29.82 -20.20 32.43
C ALA A 323 30.21 -19.30 31.25
N SER A 324 31.13 -19.78 30.41
CA SER A 324 31.54 -19.12 29.16
C SER A 324 31.47 -20.12 28.00
N LEU A 325 30.60 -19.85 27.03
CA LEU A 325 30.35 -20.70 25.86
C LEU A 325 31.15 -20.20 24.67
N TYR A 326 32.18 -20.94 24.28
CA TYR A 326 33.10 -20.54 23.21
C TYR A 326 32.54 -20.85 21.83
N LEU A 327 32.63 -19.89 20.92
CA LEU A 327 32.36 -20.09 19.49
C LEU A 327 33.50 -20.88 18.82
N PRO A 328 33.31 -21.40 17.59
CA PRO A 328 34.38 -22.10 16.87
C PRO A 328 35.60 -21.20 16.67
N GLU A 329 36.79 -21.75 16.82
CA GLU A 329 38.03 -21.04 16.46
C GLU A 329 38.08 -20.80 14.95
N VAL A 330 38.44 -19.57 14.58
CA VAL A 330 38.62 -19.18 13.18
C VAL A 330 39.85 -19.92 12.62
N PRO A 331 39.72 -20.70 11.53
CA PRO A 331 40.88 -21.32 10.89
C PRO A 331 41.86 -20.24 10.40
N GLU A 332 43.16 -20.42 10.63
CA GLU A 332 44.19 -19.61 9.99
C GLU A 332 44.21 -19.90 8.48
N VAL A 333 43.38 -19.19 7.72
CA VAL A 333 43.37 -19.29 6.25
C VAL A 333 44.49 -18.41 5.70
N THR A 334 45.37 -18.98 4.87
CA THR A 334 46.49 -18.25 4.24
C THR A 334 45.98 -17.05 3.45
N GLY A 335 46.24 -15.84 3.93
CA GLY A 335 46.00 -14.59 3.20
C GLY A 335 44.79 -13.76 3.64
N THR A 336 43.97 -14.18 4.61
CA THR A 336 42.82 -13.40 5.12
C THR A 336 42.72 -13.46 6.65
N ARG A 337 42.68 -12.30 7.31
CA ARG A 337 42.43 -12.17 8.76
C ARG A 337 40.93 -11.89 9.00
N PHE A 338 40.29 -12.71 9.82
CA PHE A 338 38.88 -12.61 10.18
C PHE A 338 38.73 -12.13 11.63
N ILE A 339 37.92 -11.10 11.85
CA ILE A 339 37.68 -10.51 13.18
C ILE A 339 36.18 -10.28 13.33
N ILE A 340 35.56 -10.77 14.41
CA ILE A 340 34.19 -10.40 14.75
C ILE A 340 34.22 -8.96 15.28
N SER A 341 33.67 -8.03 14.50
CA SER A 341 33.69 -6.58 14.76
C SER A 341 32.41 -6.07 15.42
N ARG A 342 31.28 -6.78 15.26
CA ARG A 342 30.08 -6.57 16.07
C ARG A 342 29.56 -7.90 16.58
N PHE A 343 29.20 -7.93 17.86
CA PHE A 343 28.67 -9.11 18.51
C PHE A 343 27.63 -8.71 19.55
N SER A 344 26.36 -8.93 19.22
CA SER A 344 25.22 -8.54 20.06
C SER A 344 24.21 -9.67 20.16
N CYS A 345 23.34 -9.59 21.15
CA CYS A 345 22.30 -10.56 21.42
C CYS A 345 20.98 -9.88 21.76
N ARG A 346 19.88 -10.59 21.50
CA ARG A 346 18.54 -10.17 21.89
C ARG A 346 17.67 -11.40 22.16
N CYS A 347 16.82 -11.30 23.17
CA CYS A 347 15.78 -12.28 23.45
C CYS A 347 14.58 -11.54 24.03
N ASP A 348 13.52 -11.46 23.24
CA ASP A 348 12.27 -10.81 23.62
C ASP A 348 11.07 -11.76 23.37
N PRO A 349 10.03 -11.68 24.19
CA PRO A 349 9.95 -10.88 25.41
C PRO A 349 10.93 -11.42 26.47
N PRO A 350 11.26 -10.60 27.50
CA PRO A 350 12.00 -11.07 28.66
C PRO A 350 11.36 -12.32 29.32
N PRO A 351 12.10 -13.09 30.14
CA PRO A 351 11.51 -14.22 30.85
C PRO A 351 10.33 -13.78 31.70
N SER A 352 9.32 -14.64 31.82
CA SER A 352 8.21 -14.36 32.73
C SER A 352 8.75 -14.27 34.17
N PRO A 353 8.37 -13.23 34.94
CA PRO A 353 8.87 -13.08 36.30
C PRO A 353 8.39 -14.22 37.19
N SER A 354 9.27 -14.71 38.06
CA SER A 354 8.84 -15.61 39.12
C SER A 354 7.90 -14.89 40.09
N ALA A 355 7.08 -15.65 40.83
CA ALA A 355 6.10 -15.08 41.75
C ALA A 355 6.72 -14.17 42.83
N GLN A 356 8.02 -14.31 43.11
CA GLN A 356 8.77 -13.50 44.07
C GLN A 356 9.06 -12.09 43.56
N ILE A 357 9.22 -11.92 42.25
CA ILE A 357 9.62 -10.66 41.62
C ILE A 357 8.51 -10.07 40.73
N ALA A 358 7.35 -10.73 40.68
CA ALA A 358 6.20 -10.30 39.89
C ALA A 358 5.63 -8.98 40.42
N VAL A 359 5.39 -8.04 39.51
CA VAL A 359 4.69 -6.78 39.77
C VAL A 359 3.23 -6.97 39.35
N PRO A 360 2.25 -6.36 40.05
CA PRO A 360 0.85 -6.44 39.62
C PRO A 360 0.69 -6.02 38.16
N TYR A 361 0.04 -6.88 37.38
CA TYR A 361 -0.32 -6.60 36.00
C TYR A 361 -1.33 -5.45 35.95
N VAL A 362 -1.00 -4.37 35.25
CA VAL A 362 -1.87 -3.19 35.08
C VAL A 362 -2.42 -3.08 33.66
N GLY A 363 -1.90 -3.88 32.73
CA GLY A 363 -2.36 -3.93 31.35
C GLY A 363 -3.78 -4.50 31.18
N ARG A 364 -4.21 -4.64 29.92
CA ARG A 364 -5.52 -5.20 29.58
C ARG A 364 -5.54 -6.73 29.73
N PRO A 365 -6.65 -7.33 30.18
CA PRO A 365 -6.76 -8.79 30.22
C PRO A 365 -6.46 -9.40 28.84
N LYS A 366 -5.76 -10.54 28.83
CA LYS A 366 -5.33 -11.26 27.63
C LYS A 366 -6.05 -12.61 27.51
N ILE A 367 -5.97 -13.23 26.34
CA ILE A 367 -6.37 -14.62 26.09
C ILE A 367 -5.20 -15.57 26.33
N TYR A 368 -3.96 -15.16 26.05
CA TYR A 368 -2.76 -15.98 26.21
C TYR A 368 -1.51 -15.11 26.44
N ASP A 369 -0.51 -15.68 27.13
CA ASP A 369 0.85 -15.16 27.26
C ASP A 369 1.87 -16.17 26.71
N LEU A 370 3.04 -15.70 26.24
CA LEU A 370 4.13 -16.56 25.82
C LEU A 370 4.70 -17.36 27.00
N ALA A 371 4.90 -18.66 26.84
CA ALA A 371 5.58 -19.45 27.85
C ALA A 371 7.06 -19.06 27.95
N SER A 372 7.59 -18.87 29.15
CA SER A 372 8.98 -18.41 29.39
C SER A 372 10.06 -19.31 28.77
N ASN A 373 9.76 -20.59 28.54
CA ASN A 373 10.65 -21.56 27.90
C ASN A 373 10.60 -21.52 26.35
N ASN A 374 9.58 -20.88 25.76
CA ASN A 374 9.40 -20.78 24.32
C ASN A 374 9.99 -19.48 23.78
N ARG A 375 11.28 -19.29 24.04
CA ARG A 375 12.06 -18.14 23.57
C ARG A 375 13.31 -18.59 22.82
N VAL A 376 13.69 -17.82 21.82
CA VAL A 376 14.94 -17.98 21.09
C VAL A 376 15.87 -16.82 21.41
N LEU A 377 17.12 -17.13 21.71
CA LEU A 377 18.22 -16.19 21.79
C LEU A 377 18.74 -15.94 20.37
N CYS A 378 18.68 -14.69 19.93
CA CYS A 378 19.27 -14.24 18.68
C CYS A 378 20.64 -13.64 18.98
N VAL A 379 21.68 -14.09 18.28
CA VAL A 379 23.03 -13.52 18.36
C VAL A 379 23.44 -13.01 16.98
N ALA A 380 23.62 -11.70 16.87
CA ALA A 380 24.03 -11.03 15.64
C ALA A 380 25.56 -10.90 15.58
N MET A 381 26.12 -11.26 14.43
CA MET A 381 27.56 -11.26 14.20
C MET A 381 27.90 -10.53 12.91
N GLU A 382 28.77 -9.52 13.01
CA GLU A 382 29.44 -8.91 11.88
C GLU A 382 30.92 -9.23 11.95
N ALA A 383 31.47 -9.81 10.88
CA ALA A 383 32.88 -10.09 10.77
C ALA A 383 33.55 -9.21 9.70
N LEU A 384 34.67 -8.62 10.09
CA LEU A 384 35.60 -7.89 9.23
C LEU A 384 36.66 -8.86 8.67
N ASN A 385 36.66 -9.04 7.36
CA ASN A 385 37.62 -9.84 6.61
C ASN A 385 38.69 -8.92 6.01
N ILE A 386 39.95 -9.12 6.37
CA ILE A 386 41.08 -8.31 5.91
C ILE A 386 42.02 -9.18 5.08
N ARG A 387 42.10 -8.93 3.77
CA ARG A 387 43.03 -9.62 2.88
C ARG A 387 44.46 -9.13 3.11
N VAL A 388 45.33 -10.00 3.59
CA VAL A 388 46.70 -9.68 4.05
C VAL A 388 47.59 -9.16 2.91
N ASN A 389 47.37 -9.64 1.68
CA ASN A 389 48.21 -9.29 0.52
C ASN A 389 47.75 -8.05 -0.25
N THR A 390 46.45 -7.73 -0.24
CA THR A 390 45.88 -6.63 -1.03
C THR A 390 45.37 -5.47 -0.16
N GLY A 391 45.30 -5.65 1.16
CA GLY A 391 44.72 -4.66 2.08
C GLY A 391 43.20 -4.50 1.97
N GLY A 392 42.54 -5.26 1.10
CA GLY A 392 41.10 -5.22 0.92
C GLY A 392 40.35 -5.61 2.19
N ARG A 393 39.29 -4.87 2.51
CA ARG A 393 38.43 -5.09 3.69
C ARG A 393 37.01 -5.38 3.21
N THR A 394 36.42 -6.48 3.65
CA THR A 394 35.01 -6.80 3.40
C THR A 394 34.32 -7.17 4.71
N ARG A 395 32.99 -7.00 4.78
CA ARG A 395 32.19 -7.30 5.97
C ARG A 395 31.17 -8.39 5.64
N THR A 396 31.04 -9.38 6.52
CA THR A 396 30.04 -10.45 6.40
C THR A 396 29.15 -10.46 7.64
N LYS A 397 27.84 -10.57 7.44
CA LYS A 397 26.83 -10.56 8.51
C LYS A 397 26.16 -11.93 8.61
N SER A 398 26.02 -12.45 9.82
CA SER A 398 25.28 -13.70 10.08
C SER A 398 24.58 -13.66 11.43
N MET A 399 23.64 -14.58 11.63
CA MET A 399 22.91 -14.75 12.88
C MET A 399 23.10 -16.17 13.41
N LEU A 400 23.11 -16.30 14.74
CA LEU A 400 23.01 -17.57 15.45
C LEU A 400 21.75 -17.56 16.31
N TYR A 401 20.92 -18.59 16.19
CA TYR A 401 19.69 -18.74 16.95
C TYR A 401 19.79 -19.93 17.89
N ILE A 402 19.47 -19.74 19.16
CA ILE A 402 19.63 -20.75 20.21
C ILE A 402 18.36 -20.80 21.05
N SER A 403 17.79 -21.99 21.27
CA SER A 403 16.66 -22.16 22.19
C SER A 403 17.11 -21.83 23.63
N CYS A 404 16.45 -20.87 24.28
CA CYS A 404 16.81 -20.47 25.65
C CYS A 404 16.62 -21.62 26.63
N ALA A 405 15.56 -22.42 26.48
CA ALA A 405 15.32 -23.58 27.32
C ALA A 405 16.45 -24.61 27.18
N ASP A 406 16.82 -24.98 25.95
CA ASP A 406 17.92 -25.92 25.71
C ASP A 406 19.26 -25.40 26.26
N LEU A 407 19.51 -24.09 26.13
CA LEU A 407 20.73 -23.45 26.60
C LEU A 407 20.81 -23.48 28.13
N VAL A 408 19.75 -23.05 28.82
CA VAL A 408 19.69 -23.02 30.28
C VAL A 408 19.76 -24.44 30.85
N ASP A 409 18.99 -25.38 30.31
CA ASP A 409 18.98 -26.78 30.76
C ASP A 409 20.38 -27.41 30.62
N MET A 410 21.06 -27.16 29.49
CA MET A 410 22.41 -27.66 29.26
C MET A 410 23.43 -27.05 30.22
N VAL A 411 23.39 -25.74 30.42
CA VAL A 411 24.33 -25.05 31.32
C VAL A 411 24.11 -25.53 32.76
N MET A 412 22.86 -25.67 33.20
CA MET A 412 22.54 -26.16 34.53
C MET A 412 22.96 -27.62 34.75
N ASP A 413 22.71 -28.51 33.78
CA ASP A 413 23.16 -29.91 33.86
C ASP A 413 24.69 -30.03 33.94
N ILE A 414 25.45 -29.14 33.28
CA ILE A 414 26.91 -29.10 33.39
C ILE A 414 27.35 -28.54 34.74
N LEU A 415 26.71 -27.47 35.22
CA LEU A 415 27.02 -26.88 36.53
C LEU A 415 26.78 -27.87 37.67
N ASP A 416 25.68 -28.62 37.63
CA ASP A 416 25.37 -29.66 38.62
C ASP A 416 26.39 -30.80 38.63
N LYS A 417 27.02 -31.09 37.49
CA LYS A 417 28.08 -32.10 37.34
C LYS A 417 29.48 -31.56 37.69
N SER A 418 29.65 -30.24 37.71
CA SER A 418 30.93 -29.60 38.04
C SER A 418 31.14 -29.62 39.55
N THR A 419 32.07 -30.45 40.03
CA THR A 419 32.38 -30.59 41.46
C THR A 419 33.26 -29.46 42.04
N GLN A 420 33.56 -28.40 41.26
CA GLN A 420 34.42 -27.29 41.69
C GLN A 420 33.58 -26.03 41.97
N GLU A 421 33.38 -25.71 43.25
CA GLU A 421 32.52 -24.61 43.74
C GLU A 421 33.02 -23.18 43.42
N SER A 422 34.06 -22.98 42.60
CA SER A 422 34.64 -21.62 42.44
C SER A 422 35.27 -21.29 41.10
N THR A 423 35.14 -22.13 40.07
CA THR A 423 35.76 -21.88 38.76
C THR A 423 34.71 -21.72 37.67
N VAL A 424 34.86 -20.70 36.82
CA VAL A 424 34.01 -20.45 35.65
C VAL A 424 34.04 -21.68 34.75
N VAL A 425 32.87 -22.20 34.37
CA VAL A 425 32.79 -23.37 33.49
C VAL A 425 32.99 -22.94 32.04
N THR A 426 34.10 -23.37 31.44
CA THR A 426 34.35 -23.18 30.01
C THR A 426 33.69 -24.30 29.19
N ILE A 427 32.77 -23.92 28.30
CA ILE A 427 32.04 -24.86 27.43
C ILE A 427 32.49 -24.65 25.97
N PRO A 428 33.26 -25.58 25.39
CA PRO A 428 33.76 -25.44 24.02
C PRO A 428 32.67 -25.70 22.97
N TRP A 429 32.82 -25.13 21.77
CA TRP A 429 31.84 -25.25 20.66
C TRP A 429 31.34 -26.67 20.40
N LYS A 430 32.22 -27.67 20.48
CA LYS A 430 31.89 -29.09 20.26
C LYS A 430 30.79 -29.63 21.18
N ASP A 431 30.59 -29.02 22.35
CA ASP A 431 29.68 -29.51 23.37
C ASP A 431 28.29 -28.84 23.28
N TRP A 432 28.19 -27.68 22.61
CA TRP A 432 26.93 -26.91 22.55
C TRP A 432 26.52 -26.43 21.15
N GLY A 433 27.40 -26.46 20.15
CA GLY A 433 27.13 -25.90 18.81
C GLY A 433 25.94 -26.56 18.09
N ASN A 434 25.65 -27.83 18.39
CA ASN A 434 24.48 -28.56 17.86
C ASN A 434 23.12 -28.08 18.42
N LYS A 435 23.12 -27.17 19.38
CA LYS A 435 21.92 -26.53 19.92
C LYS A 435 21.53 -25.27 19.15
N ALA A 436 22.40 -24.81 18.26
CA ALA A 436 22.23 -23.57 17.53
C ALA A 436 21.83 -23.79 16.06
N SER A 437 21.23 -22.77 15.47
CA SER A 437 20.97 -22.64 14.04
C SER A 437 21.72 -21.43 13.49
N TRP A 438 22.60 -21.64 12.52
CA TRP A 438 23.30 -20.56 11.83
C TRP A 438 22.52 -20.11 10.58
N VAL A 439 22.43 -18.80 10.38
CA VAL A 439 21.72 -18.20 9.24
C VAL A 439 22.57 -17.10 8.60
N ASP A 440 22.72 -17.17 7.28
CA ASP A 440 23.27 -16.08 6.47
C ASP A 440 22.23 -14.98 6.29
N ILE A 441 22.55 -13.77 6.74
CA ILE A 441 21.69 -12.58 6.61
C ILE A 441 22.31 -11.51 5.72
N GLY A 442 23.32 -11.84 4.90
CA GLY A 442 24.08 -10.86 4.12
C GLY A 442 23.25 -9.89 3.27
N GLN A 443 22.08 -10.31 2.79
CA GLN A 443 21.13 -9.47 2.03
C GLN A 443 19.85 -9.12 2.81
N ILE A 444 19.74 -9.54 4.08
CA ILE A 444 18.55 -9.40 4.92
C ILE A 444 18.84 -8.34 5.98
N TYR A 445 18.10 -7.26 5.94
CA TYR A 445 18.08 -6.25 6.99
C TYR A 445 17.16 -6.69 8.13
N THR A 446 17.75 -7.05 9.26
CA THR A 446 17.05 -7.45 10.49
C THR A 446 16.88 -6.29 11.48
N GLY A 447 17.15 -5.04 11.06
CA GLY A 447 17.27 -3.90 11.96
C GLY A 447 18.61 -3.85 12.70
N ASN A 448 18.94 -2.71 13.31
CA ASN A 448 20.13 -2.59 14.16
C ASN A 448 20.05 -3.44 15.45
N GLN A 449 18.85 -3.86 15.83
CA GLN A 449 18.54 -4.55 17.09
C GLN A 449 18.09 -6.01 16.90
N CYS A 450 17.90 -6.51 15.66
CA CYS A 450 17.44 -7.88 15.38
C CYS A 450 16.17 -8.29 16.15
N TYR A 451 15.05 -7.61 15.88
CA TYR A 451 13.79 -7.85 16.60
C TYR A 451 13.37 -9.33 16.53
N VAL A 452 13.04 -9.86 17.70
CA VAL A 452 12.64 -11.24 17.95
C VAL A 452 11.43 -11.20 18.87
N HIS A 453 10.49 -12.13 18.67
CA HIS A 453 9.39 -12.34 19.59
C HIS A 453 9.14 -13.83 19.78
N GLY A 454 9.39 -14.32 20.99
CA GLY A 454 9.31 -15.73 21.32
C GLY A 454 10.27 -16.58 20.49
N GLN A 455 9.74 -17.42 19.59
CA GLN A 455 10.54 -18.29 18.72
C GLN A 455 10.61 -17.78 17.27
N ARG A 456 10.29 -16.50 17.04
CA ARG A 456 10.25 -15.91 15.70
C ARG A 456 11.05 -14.63 15.60
N THR A 457 11.58 -14.37 14.42
CA THR A 457 12.28 -13.14 14.08
C THR A 457 11.94 -12.74 12.64
N VAL A 458 12.19 -11.48 12.31
CA VAL A 458 11.77 -10.84 11.07
C VAL A 458 12.93 -10.10 10.42
N GLY A 459 12.92 -10.00 9.08
CA GLY A 459 13.88 -9.22 8.31
C GLY A 459 13.32 -8.79 6.96
N LEU A 460 13.96 -7.80 6.35
CA LEU A 460 13.62 -7.25 5.03
C LEU A 460 14.73 -7.57 4.02
N VAL A 461 14.35 -8.03 2.84
CA VAL A 461 15.26 -8.19 1.69
C VAL A 461 15.06 -6.98 0.79
N TYR A 462 16.14 -6.32 0.40
CA TYR A 462 16.09 -5.21 -0.55
C TYR A 462 16.41 -5.68 -1.99
N ALA A 463 15.81 -5.04 -2.99
CA ALA A 463 16.09 -5.30 -4.39
C ALA A 463 17.50 -4.82 -4.77
N ARG A 464 18.31 -5.69 -5.41
CA ARG A 464 19.64 -5.32 -5.92
C ARG A 464 19.52 -4.42 -7.14
N ASN A 465 20.30 -3.33 -7.17
CA ASN A 465 20.55 -2.55 -8.36
C ASN A 465 21.97 -2.89 -8.86
N GLU A 466 22.11 -3.59 -9.99
CA GLU A 466 23.40 -4.16 -10.46
C GLU A 466 24.46 -3.10 -10.84
N ASN A 467 24.14 -1.81 -10.78
CA ASN A 467 24.96 -0.71 -11.29
C ASN A 467 25.62 0.18 -10.21
N ILE A 468 25.56 -0.16 -8.92
CA ILE A 468 26.04 0.72 -7.83
C ILE A 468 27.23 0.08 -7.09
N ALA A 469 28.30 0.86 -6.92
CA ALA A 469 29.53 0.45 -6.23
C ALA A 469 29.31 0.15 -4.74
N GLU A 470 30.14 -0.74 -4.17
CA GLU A 470 30.04 -1.32 -2.82
C GLU A 470 30.05 -0.32 -1.63
N ASP A 471 30.28 0.98 -1.87
CA ASP A 471 30.51 1.99 -0.83
C ASP A 471 29.39 3.06 -0.69
N ALA A 472 28.23 2.89 -1.33
CA ALA A 472 27.11 3.84 -1.23
C ALA A 472 26.07 3.38 -0.18
N GLU A 473 26.25 3.78 1.08
CA GLU A 473 25.29 3.52 2.18
C GLU A 473 23.97 4.35 2.10
N GLU A 474 23.75 5.17 1.05
CA GLU A 474 22.70 6.22 1.09
C GLU A 474 21.74 6.36 -0.11
N GLU A 475 21.63 5.42 -1.07
CA GLU A 475 20.66 5.59 -2.19
C GLU A 475 19.66 4.44 -2.37
N THR A 476 18.42 4.72 -1.92
CA THR A 476 17.12 4.11 -2.28
C THR A 476 17.05 2.58 -2.37
N THR A 477 16.95 1.90 -1.23
CA THR A 477 16.75 0.45 -1.16
C THR A 477 15.26 0.10 -1.23
N ARG A 478 14.79 -0.34 -2.41
CA ARG A 478 13.43 -0.86 -2.56
C ARG A 478 13.28 -2.14 -1.74
N ILE A 479 12.31 -2.23 -0.84
CA ILE A 479 12.02 -3.46 -0.11
C ILE A 479 11.41 -4.47 -1.09
N HIS A 480 12.08 -5.60 -1.30
CA HIS A 480 11.63 -6.68 -2.18
C HIS A 480 10.72 -7.67 -1.44
N SER A 481 11.11 -8.09 -0.24
CA SER A 481 10.34 -9.08 0.52
C SER A 481 10.56 -9.01 2.04
N LEU A 482 9.50 -9.31 2.79
CA LEU A 482 9.52 -9.61 4.22
C LEU A 482 9.92 -11.08 4.42
N VAL A 483 10.78 -11.35 5.39
CA VAL A 483 11.20 -12.70 5.76
C VAL A 483 10.95 -12.93 7.23
N ILE A 484 10.30 -14.05 7.57
CA ILE A 484 10.07 -14.48 8.96
C ILE A 484 10.76 -15.84 9.14
N PHE A 485 11.62 -15.93 10.16
CA PHE A 485 12.20 -17.18 10.61
C PHE A 485 11.45 -17.67 11.83
N ASP A 486 11.00 -18.93 11.81
CA ASP A 486 10.27 -19.58 12.91
C ASP A 486 11.04 -20.83 13.36
N PHE A 487 11.44 -20.82 14.63
CA PHE A 487 12.27 -21.82 15.29
C PHE A 487 11.47 -22.79 16.16
N ASP A 488 10.13 -22.72 16.14
CA ASP A 488 9.28 -23.62 16.92
C ASP A 488 9.39 -25.06 16.40
N PRO A 489 9.89 -26.01 17.21
CA PRO A 489 10.08 -27.40 16.78
C PRO A 489 8.80 -28.09 16.30
N VAL A 490 7.64 -27.74 16.86
CA VAL A 490 6.34 -28.29 16.48
C VAL A 490 5.96 -27.79 15.09
N ARG A 491 6.07 -26.49 14.83
CA ARG A 491 5.76 -25.89 13.53
C ARG A 491 6.76 -26.30 12.45
N VAL A 492 8.06 -26.35 12.75
CA VAL A 492 9.10 -26.86 11.85
C VAL A 492 8.81 -28.31 11.45
N LYS A 493 8.38 -29.15 12.42
CA LYS A 493 7.98 -30.52 12.15
C LYS A 493 6.68 -30.63 11.34
N GLN A 494 5.73 -29.70 11.49
CA GLN A 494 4.53 -29.66 10.66
C GLN A 494 4.84 -29.20 9.23
N ALA A 495 5.65 -28.16 9.07
CA ALA A 495 6.07 -27.63 7.78
C ALA A 495 6.93 -28.63 6.98
N SER A 496 7.73 -29.46 7.65
CA SER A 496 8.45 -30.57 6.97
C SER A 496 7.55 -31.71 6.47
N ARG A 497 6.29 -31.79 6.94
CA ARG A 497 5.32 -32.83 6.54
C ARG A 497 4.33 -32.37 5.46
N GLN A 498 4.17 -31.06 5.26
CA GLN A 498 3.20 -30.47 4.32
C GLN A 498 3.91 -29.47 3.41
N VAL A 499 3.92 -29.72 2.10
CA VAL A 499 4.47 -28.77 1.12
C VAL A 499 3.51 -27.58 1.00
N ARG A 500 3.91 -26.41 1.51
CA ARG A 500 3.19 -25.14 1.46
C ARG A 500 3.94 -24.13 0.60
N ARG A 501 3.24 -23.22 -0.09
CA ARG A 501 3.83 -22.32 -1.10
C ARG A 501 4.39 -21.08 -0.41
N GLY A 502 5.72 -20.96 -0.32
CA GLY A 502 6.39 -19.79 0.30
C GLY A 502 6.95 -20.05 1.70
N VAL A 503 6.64 -21.21 2.29
CA VAL A 503 7.31 -21.74 3.49
C VAL A 503 8.32 -22.80 3.07
N ARG A 504 9.57 -22.65 3.51
CA ARG A 504 10.64 -23.61 3.27
C ARG A 504 11.24 -24.04 4.61
N ILE A 505 11.64 -25.30 4.72
CA ILE A 505 12.46 -25.77 5.84
C ILE A 505 13.91 -25.47 5.50
N SER A 506 14.67 -25.01 6.50
CA SER A 506 16.07 -24.72 6.31
C SER A 506 16.84 -25.97 5.86
N ASP A 507 17.64 -25.85 4.80
CA ASP A 507 18.61 -26.89 4.41
C ASP A 507 20.04 -26.37 4.61
N PRO A 508 20.69 -26.73 5.73
CA PRO A 508 22.06 -26.30 6.04
C PRO A 508 23.09 -26.64 4.94
N LYS A 509 22.80 -27.62 4.08
CA LYS A 509 23.67 -28.05 2.96
C LYS A 509 23.33 -27.38 1.63
N ALA A 510 22.08 -26.97 1.41
CA ALA A 510 21.60 -26.41 0.13
C ALA A 510 21.23 -24.92 0.19
N GLU A 511 21.17 -24.30 1.37
CA GLU A 511 20.84 -22.88 1.51
C GLU A 511 21.95 -21.98 0.98
N SER A 512 21.83 -21.63 -0.30
CA SER A 512 22.15 -20.29 -0.81
C SER A 512 20.81 -19.69 -1.20
N ALA A 513 20.10 -19.11 -0.23
CA ALA A 513 18.78 -18.53 -0.52
C ALA A 513 18.86 -17.39 -1.57
N TRP A 514 20.06 -16.84 -1.78
CA TRP A 514 20.35 -15.75 -2.70
C TRP A 514 21.74 -16.02 -3.29
N ASP A 515 21.93 -15.88 -4.61
CA ASP A 515 23.19 -16.18 -5.30
C ASP A 515 24.40 -15.59 -4.53
N ILE A 516 25.33 -16.45 -4.10
CA ILE A 516 26.55 -16.03 -3.38
C ILE A 516 27.72 -16.04 -4.38
N PRO A 517 28.24 -14.86 -4.81
CA PRO A 517 29.43 -14.79 -5.63
C PRO A 517 30.72 -14.53 -4.84
N ALA A 518 30.70 -14.39 -3.49
CA ALA A 518 31.87 -14.01 -2.70
C ALA A 518 32.50 -15.19 -1.91
N GLU A 519 33.83 -15.33 -1.97
CA GLU A 519 34.59 -16.34 -1.23
C GLU A 519 34.55 -16.11 0.30
N GLU A 520 34.36 -14.87 0.75
CA GLU A 520 34.34 -14.50 2.16
C GLU A 520 33.11 -15.00 2.93
N THR A 521 31.93 -15.04 2.29
CA THR A 521 30.71 -15.61 2.90
C THR A 521 30.85 -17.11 3.14
N LYS A 522 31.60 -17.82 2.26
CA LYS A 522 31.91 -19.24 2.44
C LYS A 522 32.74 -19.50 3.70
N LEU A 523 33.61 -18.56 4.10
CA LEU A 523 34.42 -18.69 5.30
C LEU A 523 33.55 -18.73 6.57
N MET A 524 32.62 -17.78 6.70
CA MET A 524 31.71 -17.69 7.84
C MET A 524 30.76 -18.90 7.90
N ARG A 525 30.24 -19.33 6.75
CA ARG A 525 29.45 -20.57 6.65
C ARG A 525 30.23 -21.79 7.11
N ASN A 526 31.45 -21.95 6.61
CA ASN A 526 32.29 -23.11 6.93
C ASN A 526 32.66 -23.14 8.42
N LEU A 527 32.85 -21.97 9.05
CA LEU A 527 33.14 -21.86 10.48
C LEU A 527 32.08 -22.56 11.35
N PHE A 528 30.79 -22.40 11.01
CA PHE A 528 29.69 -22.94 11.80
C PHE A 528 29.12 -24.27 11.27
N LEU A 529 29.36 -24.63 10.01
CA LEU A 529 28.73 -25.79 9.36
C LEU A 529 29.69 -26.87 8.81
N ALA A 530 31.00 -26.63 8.71
CA ALA A 530 31.93 -27.60 8.12
C ALA A 530 32.52 -28.61 9.13
N GLY A 531 32.60 -28.25 10.41
CA GLY A 531 33.21 -29.07 11.47
C GLY A 531 32.38 -30.29 11.91
N GLU A 532 32.91 -31.06 12.87
CA GLU A 532 32.19 -32.21 13.46
C GLU A 532 30.91 -31.80 14.17
N THR A 533 30.93 -30.65 14.85
CA THR A 533 29.75 -30.05 15.50
C THR A 533 29.27 -28.85 14.70
N LYS A 534 27.99 -28.86 14.33
CA LYS A 534 27.40 -27.92 13.38
C LYS A 534 26.23 -27.19 14.02
N ALA A 535 26.07 -25.92 13.67
CA ALA A 535 24.88 -25.14 14.01
C ALA A 535 23.77 -25.35 12.98
N ASP A 536 23.30 -26.60 12.84
CA ASP A 536 22.43 -27.06 11.76
C ASP A 536 21.01 -27.45 12.22
N ARG A 537 20.58 -26.98 13.40
CA ARG A 537 19.19 -27.17 13.84
C ARG A 537 18.23 -26.55 12.83
N LEU A 538 17.18 -27.31 12.50
CA LEU A 538 16.20 -26.93 11.50
C LEU A 538 15.30 -25.80 12.00
N PHE A 539 15.01 -24.86 11.10
CA PHE A 539 14.01 -23.82 11.26
C PHE A 539 13.16 -23.73 10.00
N SER A 540 12.08 -22.95 10.05
CA SER A 540 11.27 -22.66 8.87
C SER A 540 11.44 -21.19 8.48
N VAL A 541 11.49 -20.94 7.18
CA VAL A 541 11.59 -19.61 6.59
C VAL A 541 10.33 -19.36 5.78
N ARG A 542 9.69 -18.23 6.03
CA ARG A 542 8.64 -17.68 5.19
C ARG A 542 9.13 -16.42 4.54
N SER A 543 8.94 -16.30 3.23
CA SER A 543 9.20 -15.07 2.48
C SER A 543 7.91 -14.58 1.83
N THR A 544 7.58 -13.31 2.03
CA THR A 544 6.42 -12.66 1.44
C THR A 544 6.86 -11.43 0.67
N LEU A 545 6.44 -11.31 -0.59
CA LEU A 545 6.74 -10.14 -1.42
C LEU A 545 5.99 -8.93 -0.86
N ILE A 546 6.67 -7.78 -0.79
CA ILE A 546 6.05 -6.51 -0.40
C ILE A 546 5.85 -5.67 -1.67
N ASN A 547 4.71 -4.98 -1.78
CA ASN A 547 4.33 -4.19 -2.97
C ASN A 547 5.42 -3.16 -3.35
N GLU A 548 5.52 -2.81 -4.64
CA GLU A 548 6.56 -1.90 -5.16
C GLU A 548 6.42 -0.45 -4.71
N GLU A 549 5.37 -0.09 -3.98
CA GLU A 549 5.07 1.28 -3.53
C GLU A 549 5.86 1.71 -2.28
N PHE A 550 6.57 0.79 -1.62
CA PHE A 550 7.28 1.08 -0.37
C PHE A 550 8.74 1.46 -0.63
N HIS A 551 8.97 2.76 -0.76
CA HIS A 551 10.31 3.33 -0.94
C HIS A 551 10.59 4.32 0.19
N SER A 552 11.54 3.96 1.05
CA SER A 552 12.09 4.87 2.04
C SER A 552 13.58 4.59 2.19
N PRO A 553 14.44 5.62 2.24
CA PRO A 553 15.86 5.43 2.55
C PRO A 553 16.07 4.92 3.99
N TYR A 554 15.10 5.13 4.88
CA TYR A 554 15.13 4.63 6.25
C TYR A 554 13.88 3.80 6.52
N CYS A 555 14.06 2.50 6.74
CA CYS A 555 13.01 1.64 7.22
C CYS A 555 13.47 0.73 8.36
N TYR A 556 12.55 0.44 9.26
CA TYR A 556 12.77 -0.44 10.41
C TYR A 556 11.74 -1.56 10.38
N VAL A 557 12.11 -2.75 10.82
CA VAL A 557 11.19 -3.89 10.96
C VAL A 557 11.22 -4.42 12.38
N MET A 558 10.05 -4.65 12.93
CA MET A 558 9.81 -5.07 14.32
C MET A 558 8.74 -6.17 14.35
N ILE A 559 8.68 -6.94 15.42
CA ILE A 559 7.72 -8.04 15.58
C ILE A 559 7.32 -8.18 17.05
N ASP A 560 6.06 -8.50 17.32
CA ASP A 560 5.56 -8.94 18.63
C ASP A 560 4.68 -10.20 18.50
N GLU A 561 3.87 -10.51 19.52
CA GLU A 561 2.96 -11.66 19.56
C GLU A 561 2.00 -11.74 18.37
N GLU A 562 1.47 -10.61 17.92
CA GLU A 562 0.36 -10.52 16.94
C GLU A 562 0.75 -9.72 15.68
N HIS A 563 1.79 -8.91 15.73
CA HIS A 563 2.12 -7.92 14.71
C HIS A 563 3.52 -8.11 14.13
N VAL A 564 3.65 -7.84 12.83
CA VAL A 564 4.91 -7.44 12.21
C VAL A 564 4.75 -5.98 11.79
N VAL A 565 5.71 -5.14 12.17
CA VAL A 565 5.66 -3.70 11.97
C VAL A 565 6.84 -3.24 11.14
N ILE A 566 6.58 -2.73 9.94
CA ILE A 566 7.53 -1.96 9.14
C ILE A 566 7.25 -0.48 9.36
N VAL A 567 8.28 0.27 9.73
CA VAL A 567 8.24 1.73 9.81
C VAL A 567 8.99 2.31 8.64
N LEU A 568 8.33 3.17 7.86
CA LEU A 568 8.94 3.92 6.76
C LEU A 568 9.15 5.36 7.24
N GLN A 569 10.36 5.91 7.11
CA GLN A 569 10.70 7.27 7.53
C GLN A 569 11.35 8.08 6.39
N ASP A 570 10.64 9.09 5.89
CA ASP A 570 11.19 10.05 4.94
C ASP A 570 11.97 11.16 5.69
N LEU A 571 13.31 11.11 5.66
CA LEU A 571 14.17 12.18 6.20
C LEU A 571 14.26 13.32 5.16
N GLY A 572 13.19 14.11 5.08
CA GLY A 572 12.99 15.10 4.02
C GLY A 572 14.12 16.12 3.82
N GLY A 573 14.53 16.24 2.55
CA GLY A 573 14.96 17.49 1.90
C GLY A 573 14.04 17.91 0.74
N ARG A 574 13.02 17.10 0.42
CA ARG A 574 11.91 17.44 -0.48
C ARG A 574 10.62 17.26 0.31
N LYS A 575 9.61 18.09 0.03
CA LYS A 575 8.32 18.09 0.73
C LYS A 575 7.57 16.78 0.48
N SER A 576 7.87 15.76 1.29
CA SER A 576 7.06 14.56 1.52
C SER A 576 7.31 14.16 2.96
N SER A 577 6.44 14.60 3.86
CA SER A 577 6.46 14.21 5.26
C SER A 577 5.51 13.02 5.42
N GLU A 578 6.01 11.81 5.24
CA GLU A 578 5.20 10.61 5.44
C GLU A 578 5.99 9.55 6.21
N GLY A 579 5.62 9.37 7.48
CA GLY A 579 6.02 8.23 8.29
C GLY A 579 4.86 7.24 8.37
N PHE A 580 5.11 5.95 8.13
CA PHE A 580 4.08 4.89 8.22
C PHE A 580 4.43 3.88 9.31
N VAL A 581 3.46 3.37 10.06
CA VAL A 581 3.55 2.13 10.86
C VAL A 581 2.67 1.08 10.19
N GLU A 582 3.27 -0.05 9.84
CA GLU A 582 2.54 -1.24 9.38
C GLU A 582 2.08 -2.07 10.59
N VAL A 583 0.83 -2.52 10.58
CA VAL A 583 0.31 -3.47 11.56
C VAL A 583 -0.37 -4.58 10.77
N VAL A 584 -0.08 -5.83 11.11
CA VAL A 584 -0.84 -6.96 10.57
C VAL A 584 -1.89 -7.34 11.61
N SER A 585 -3.14 -6.89 11.42
CA SER A 585 -4.28 -7.26 12.28
C SER A 585 -5.57 -7.44 11.46
N ASP A 586 -6.06 -8.68 11.35
CA ASP A 586 -7.39 -8.96 10.79
C ASP A 586 -8.28 -9.68 11.77
N ASP A 587 -9.32 -9.02 12.26
CA ASP A 587 -10.65 -9.64 12.38
C ASP A 587 -11.75 -8.56 12.28
N SER A 588 -11.67 -7.69 11.27
CA SER A 588 -12.79 -6.83 10.89
C SER A 588 -13.19 -7.11 9.44
N ALA A 589 -14.45 -7.53 9.28
CA ALA A 589 -15.08 -7.67 7.97
C ALA A 589 -15.24 -6.30 7.26
N GLU A 590 -15.23 -5.17 7.99
CA GLU A 590 -15.17 -3.84 7.37
C GLU A 590 -13.83 -3.64 6.65
N LEU A 591 -12.73 -4.03 7.28
CA LEU A 591 -11.41 -3.77 6.71
C LEU A 591 -11.13 -4.74 5.54
N GLN A 592 -11.61 -5.99 5.60
CA GLN A 592 -11.61 -6.87 4.42
C GLN A 592 -12.38 -6.24 3.26
N TYR A 593 -13.55 -5.66 3.53
CA TYR A 593 -14.30 -4.94 2.50
C TYR A 593 -13.48 -3.80 1.89
N LEU A 594 -12.80 -2.97 2.69
CA LEU A 594 -11.94 -1.88 2.18
C LEU A 594 -10.76 -2.36 1.30
N ILE A 595 -10.16 -3.51 1.60
CA ILE A 595 -9.06 -4.07 0.77
C ILE A 595 -9.56 -4.61 -0.54
N GLU A 596 -10.70 -5.30 -0.50
CA GLU A 596 -11.34 -5.79 -1.72
C GLU A 596 -11.73 -4.61 -2.64
N LEU A 597 -12.00 -3.43 -2.07
CA LEU A 597 -12.22 -2.21 -2.84
C LEU A 597 -10.90 -1.72 -3.46
N TYR A 598 -9.89 -1.47 -2.61
CA TYR A 598 -8.61 -0.88 -3.04
C TYR A 598 -7.90 -1.76 -4.08
N SER A 599 -7.94 -3.08 -3.89
CA SER A 599 -7.29 -4.05 -4.76
C SER A 599 -7.84 -4.10 -6.20
N PHE A 600 -8.94 -3.41 -6.48
CA PHE A 600 -9.60 -3.33 -7.79
C PHE A 600 -9.91 -1.88 -8.24
N GLY A 601 -9.24 -0.89 -7.64
CA GLY A 601 -9.42 0.52 -8.00
C GLY A 601 -10.76 1.12 -7.57
N TYR A 602 -11.35 0.58 -6.50
CA TYR A 602 -12.56 1.11 -5.87
C TYR A 602 -12.26 1.71 -4.49
N VAL A 603 -13.16 2.58 -4.03
CA VAL A 603 -13.16 3.19 -2.69
C VAL A 603 -14.49 2.98 -2.00
N ALA A 604 -14.51 3.18 -0.67
CA ALA A 604 -15.75 3.16 0.09
C ALA A 604 -16.66 4.30 -0.40
N PRO A 605 -17.94 4.01 -0.70
CA PRO A 605 -18.82 5.00 -1.28
C PRO A 605 -19.27 6.04 -0.24
N GLY A 606 -19.54 7.25 -0.70
CA GLY A 606 -20.01 8.35 0.18
C GLY A 606 -21.32 8.01 0.90
N ASN A 607 -22.19 7.21 0.27
CA ASN A 607 -23.35 6.59 0.89
C ASN A 607 -23.28 5.06 0.72
N PRO A 608 -22.84 4.30 1.74
CA PRO A 608 -22.72 2.84 1.64
C PRO A 608 -24.05 2.11 1.87
N ARG A 609 -24.18 0.91 1.29
CA ARG A 609 -25.24 -0.08 1.57
C ARG A 609 -25.21 -0.51 3.04
N ARG A 610 -25.88 0.25 3.92
CA ARG A 610 -25.95 -0.03 5.37
C ARG A 610 -26.89 -1.19 5.70
N ASP A 611 -27.71 -1.60 4.74
CA ASP A 611 -28.58 -2.77 4.80
C ASP A 611 -27.81 -4.09 4.74
N LEU A 612 -26.55 -4.09 4.30
CA LEU A 612 -25.68 -5.26 4.20
C LEU A 612 -24.65 -5.30 5.34
N LEU A 613 -24.42 -6.48 5.89
CA LEU A 613 -23.31 -6.74 6.81
C LEU A 613 -21.97 -6.66 6.08
N SER A 614 -20.90 -6.29 6.77
CA SER A 614 -19.56 -6.16 6.19
C SER A 614 -19.06 -7.47 5.55
N THR A 615 -19.46 -8.64 6.09
CA THR A 615 -19.19 -9.95 5.49
C THR A 615 -19.92 -10.20 4.18
N GLU A 616 -21.17 -9.75 4.07
CA GLU A 616 -21.96 -9.82 2.84
C GLU A 616 -21.38 -8.90 1.77
N LYS A 617 -20.91 -7.71 2.17
CA LYS A 617 -20.22 -6.77 1.28
C LYS A 617 -18.94 -7.40 0.70
N VAL A 618 -18.11 -8.02 1.55
CA VAL A 618 -16.92 -8.76 1.10
C VAL A 618 -17.30 -9.88 0.13
N GLN A 619 -18.35 -10.64 0.42
CA GLN A 619 -18.78 -11.74 -0.44
C GLN A 619 -19.23 -11.24 -1.82
N LEU A 620 -20.08 -10.21 -1.87
CA LEU A 620 -20.55 -9.61 -3.12
C LEU A 620 -19.39 -8.98 -3.91
N LEU A 621 -18.43 -8.36 -3.23
CA LEU A 621 -17.26 -7.76 -3.88
C LEU A 621 -16.29 -8.82 -4.42
N LYS A 622 -16.04 -9.91 -3.68
CA LYS A 622 -15.27 -11.06 -4.19
C LYS A 622 -15.95 -11.72 -5.39
N GLN A 623 -17.28 -11.82 -5.37
CA GLN A 623 -18.04 -12.29 -6.53
C GLN A 623 -17.86 -11.35 -7.72
N HIS A 624 -18.02 -10.04 -7.52
CA HIS A 624 -17.75 -9.01 -8.53
C HIS A 624 -16.38 -9.20 -9.18
N GLN A 625 -15.34 -9.28 -8.38
CA GLN A 625 -13.97 -9.48 -8.85
C GLN A 625 -13.76 -10.79 -9.59
N LYS A 626 -14.32 -11.90 -9.08
CA LYS A 626 -14.21 -13.21 -9.74
C LYS A 626 -14.83 -13.18 -11.14
N ARG A 627 -15.93 -12.44 -11.31
CA ARG A 627 -16.66 -12.32 -12.58
C ARG A 627 -15.89 -11.52 -13.61
N TRP A 628 -15.12 -10.52 -13.16
CA TRP A 628 -14.15 -9.83 -14.00
C TRP A 628 -12.99 -10.71 -14.46
N LYS A 629 -12.56 -11.68 -13.65
CA LYS A 629 -11.43 -12.58 -13.97
C LYS A 629 -11.77 -13.72 -14.93
N SER A 630 -13.05 -14.02 -15.18
CA SER A 630 -13.44 -15.13 -16.04
C SER A 630 -13.68 -14.69 -17.48
N THR A 631 -13.22 -15.48 -18.43
CA THR A 631 -13.50 -15.30 -19.88
C THR A 631 -14.92 -15.67 -20.29
N SER A 632 -15.67 -16.39 -19.45
CA SER A 632 -17.05 -16.76 -19.71
C SER A 632 -18.02 -15.68 -19.21
N TRP A 633 -18.97 -15.27 -20.06
CA TRP A 633 -20.07 -14.40 -19.62
C TRP A 633 -20.98 -15.19 -18.68
N THR A 634 -21.25 -14.65 -17.50
CA THR A 634 -22.11 -15.30 -16.51
C THR A 634 -23.59 -15.17 -16.87
N GLN A 635 -23.98 -14.03 -17.44
CA GLN A 635 -25.34 -13.77 -17.93
C GLN A 635 -25.35 -12.79 -19.11
N VAL A 636 -26.11 -13.12 -20.16
CA VAL A 636 -26.37 -12.25 -21.31
C VAL A 636 -27.88 -12.07 -21.45
N ASP A 637 -28.37 -10.88 -21.14
CA ASP A 637 -29.79 -10.54 -21.24
C ASP A 637 -30.06 -9.73 -22.51
N VAL A 638 -31.21 -9.98 -23.15
CA VAL A 638 -31.64 -9.23 -24.32
C VAL A 638 -32.97 -8.55 -24.02
N TYR A 639 -32.96 -7.22 -23.97
CA TYR A 639 -34.13 -6.40 -23.73
C TYR A 639 -34.60 -5.77 -25.05
N PRO A 640 -35.90 -5.86 -25.39
CA PRO A 640 -36.41 -5.24 -26.61
C PRO A 640 -36.43 -3.70 -26.47
N LEU A 641 -35.81 -3.01 -27.41
CA LEU A 641 -35.92 -1.55 -27.54
C LEU A 641 -37.20 -1.19 -28.31
N LYS A 642 -37.82 -0.08 -27.94
CA LYS A 642 -38.97 0.45 -28.70
C LYS A 642 -38.57 0.76 -30.14
N LYS A 643 -39.46 0.43 -31.08
CA LYS A 643 -39.20 0.60 -32.52
C LYS A 643 -39.01 2.07 -32.85
N ARG A 644 -37.89 2.36 -33.54
CA ARG A 644 -37.62 3.68 -34.11
C ARG A 644 -38.63 4.01 -35.21
N ASN A 645 -38.96 5.30 -35.33
CA ASN A 645 -39.74 5.80 -36.45
C ASN A 645 -38.96 5.60 -37.78
N PRO A 646 -39.51 4.88 -38.77
CA PRO A 646 -38.81 4.60 -40.03
C PRO A 646 -38.40 5.86 -40.82
N ASN A 647 -39.12 6.96 -40.61
CA ASN A 647 -38.92 8.24 -41.31
C ASN A 647 -38.11 9.27 -40.50
N GLY A 648 -37.61 8.91 -39.31
CA GLY A 648 -36.85 9.81 -38.43
C GLY A 648 -35.34 9.68 -38.65
N ASP A 649 -34.73 10.69 -39.25
CA ASP A 649 -33.30 10.68 -39.63
C ASP A 649 -32.34 10.76 -38.43
N THR A 650 -32.80 11.15 -37.24
CA THR A 650 -31.94 11.41 -36.06
C THR A 650 -32.37 10.58 -34.84
N SER A 651 -31.38 10.03 -34.11
CA SER A 651 -31.57 9.44 -32.78
C SER A 651 -30.41 9.90 -31.89
N THR A 652 -30.70 10.68 -30.87
CA THR A 652 -29.75 10.94 -29.79
C THR A 652 -29.81 9.79 -28.79
N TYR A 653 -28.71 9.51 -28.11
CA TYR A 653 -28.67 8.50 -27.05
C TYR A 653 -27.62 8.93 -26.03
N ASP A 654 -27.78 8.46 -24.80
CA ASP A 654 -26.80 8.65 -23.74
C ASP A 654 -26.83 7.42 -22.81
N TYR A 655 -25.70 7.10 -22.22
CA TYR A 655 -25.56 6.07 -21.21
C TYR A 655 -24.75 6.58 -20.03
N CYS A 656 -25.41 6.68 -18.88
CA CYS A 656 -24.79 7.17 -17.66
C CYS A 656 -25.39 6.43 -16.46
N GLY A 657 -24.56 6.07 -15.48
CA GLY A 657 -25.01 5.61 -14.16
C GLY A 657 -25.90 4.35 -14.15
N GLY A 658 -25.85 3.49 -15.19
CA GLY A 658 -26.71 2.31 -15.31
C GLY A 658 -28.05 2.56 -16.01
N VAL A 659 -28.22 3.72 -16.65
CA VAL A 659 -29.43 4.07 -17.42
C VAL A 659 -29.03 4.32 -18.87
N TYR A 660 -29.68 3.61 -19.80
CA TYR A 660 -29.61 3.88 -21.23
C TYR A 660 -30.83 4.71 -21.65
N ALA A 661 -30.59 5.82 -22.33
CA ALA A 661 -31.63 6.69 -22.85
C ALA A 661 -31.55 6.77 -24.36
N GLN A 662 -32.70 6.63 -25.02
CA GLN A 662 -32.84 6.70 -26.47
C GLN A 662 -33.85 7.76 -26.87
N GLY A 663 -33.37 8.77 -27.60
CA GLY A 663 -34.16 9.85 -28.14
C GLY A 663 -34.72 9.52 -29.53
N SER A 664 -35.95 9.97 -29.80
CA SER A 664 -36.55 9.91 -31.13
C SER A 664 -37.36 11.17 -31.44
N SER A 665 -37.43 11.52 -32.71
CA SER A 665 -38.27 12.62 -33.21
C SER A 665 -39.69 12.15 -33.50
N PHE A 666 -40.64 13.09 -33.50
CA PHE A 666 -41.96 12.85 -34.08
C PHE A 666 -41.89 12.67 -35.60
N PRO A 667 -42.86 12.00 -36.24
CA PRO A 667 -42.89 11.83 -37.69
C PRO A 667 -42.72 13.17 -38.43
N GLY A 668 -41.67 13.28 -39.25
CA GLY A 668 -41.32 14.49 -40.01
C GLY A 668 -40.50 15.54 -39.24
N GLY A 669 -40.22 15.33 -37.95
CA GLY A 669 -39.37 16.19 -37.14
C GLY A 669 -37.88 15.79 -37.17
N GLN A 670 -37.00 16.77 -36.94
CA GLN A 670 -35.53 16.58 -36.97
C GLN A 670 -34.87 16.49 -35.58
N TYR A 671 -35.58 16.86 -34.51
CA TYR A 671 -35.06 16.93 -33.15
C TYR A 671 -35.73 15.93 -32.21
N THR A 672 -35.03 15.57 -31.14
CA THR A 672 -35.52 14.61 -30.14
C THR A 672 -36.69 15.21 -29.39
N ARG A 673 -37.79 14.45 -29.35
CA ARG A 673 -39.06 14.86 -28.76
C ARG A 673 -39.68 13.82 -27.86
N ARG A 674 -39.34 12.55 -28.09
CA ARG A 674 -39.65 11.41 -27.24
C ARG A 674 -38.34 10.86 -26.67
N LEU A 675 -38.36 10.46 -25.40
CA LEU A 675 -37.22 9.83 -24.73
C LEU A 675 -37.66 8.51 -24.09
N ASP A 676 -37.00 7.42 -24.45
CA ASP A 676 -37.23 6.09 -23.88
C ASP A 676 -36.03 5.72 -23.00
N LEU A 677 -36.28 5.36 -21.73
CA LEU A 677 -35.25 5.13 -20.72
C LEU A 677 -35.30 3.70 -20.18
N TYR A 678 -34.12 3.12 -20.00
CA TYR A 678 -33.91 1.73 -19.62
C TYR A 678 -32.86 1.67 -18.51
N GLN A 679 -33.30 1.46 -17.26
CA GLN A 679 -32.44 1.24 -16.10
C GLN A 679 -32.07 -0.23 -16.01
N ILE A 680 -30.77 -0.51 -16.04
CA ILE A 680 -30.19 -1.84 -15.95
C ILE A 680 -30.18 -2.30 -14.47
N PRO A 681 -30.42 -3.59 -14.17
CA PRO A 681 -30.23 -4.12 -12.83
C PRO A 681 -28.81 -3.87 -12.33
N SER A 682 -28.60 -3.64 -11.03
CA SER A 682 -27.26 -3.47 -10.47
C SER A 682 -27.20 -4.02 -9.05
N VAL A 683 -26.18 -4.86 -8.78
CA VAL A 683 -25.93 -5.42 -7.45
C VAL A 683 -25.30 -4.35 -6.57
N ASN A 684 -24.39 -3.54 -7.13
CA ASN A 684 -23.79 -2.40 -6.45
C ASN A 684 -24.86 -1.46 -5.85
N LYS A 685 -25.91 -1.14 -6.61
CA LYS A 685 -26.95 -0.16 -6.26
C LYS A 685 -28.27 -0.75 -5.73
N ASP A 686 -28.41 -2.08 -5.67
CA ASP A 686 -29.68 -2.78 -5.36
C ASP A 686 -30.86 -2.49 -6.29
N ILE A 687 -30.60 -2.14 -7.54
CA ILE A 687 -31.67 -1.69 -8.44
C ILE A 687 -32.13 -2.83 -9.35
N PRO A 688 -33.45 -3.00 -9.55
CA PRO A 688 -33.99 -3.90 -10.56
C PRO A 688 -34.03 -3.22 -11.93
N TRP A 689 -34.28 -4.03 -12.96
CA TRP A 689 -34.63 -3.55 -14.29
C TRP A 689 -35.87 -2.66 -14.23
N LYS A 690 -35.83 -1.50 -14.90
CA LYS A 690 -36.97 -0.59 -15.04
C LYS A 690 -36.95 0.10 -16.39
N GLN A 691 -38.10 0.18 -17.04
CA GLN A 691 -38.29 0.94 -18.28
C GLN A 691 -39.38 2.00 -18.11
N TRP A 692 -39.15 3.20 -18.63
CA TRP A 692 -40.15 4.26 -18.72
C TRP A 692 -39.90 5.12 -19.95
N SER A 693 -40.85 6.00 -20.27
CA SER A 693 -40.78 6.85 -21.46
C SER A 693 -41.42 8.21 -21.19
N PHE A 694 -40.85 9.23 -21.81
CA PHE A 694 -41.49 10.51 -22.02
C PHE A 694 -41.96 10.57 -23.47
N ASP A 695 -43.27 10.41 -23.68
CA ASP A 695 -43.85 10.40 -25.02
C ASP A 695 -43.75 11.79 -25.71
N ASP A 696 -43.69 12.86 -24.92
CA ASP A 696 -43.40 14.22 -25.37
C ASP A 696 -42.59 14.98 -24.31
N LEU A 697 -41.40 15.46 -24.68
CA LEU A 697 -40.52 16.25 -23.82
C LEU A 697 -40.99 17.70 -23.63
N GLY A 698 -41.96 18.19 -24.40
CA GLY A 698 -42.37 19.60 -24.32
C GLY A 698 -41.46 20.57 -25.09
N VAL A 699 -40.25 20.14 -25.48
CA VAL A 699 -39.25 20.97 -26.19
C VAL A 699 -38.52 20.20 -27.29
N ASP A 700 -38.12 20.90 -28.36
CA ASP A 700 -37.37 20.32 -29.47
C ASP A 700 -35.89 20.19 -29.08
N THR A 701 -35.55 19.01 -28.56
CA THR A 701 -34.25 18.76 -27.94
C THR A 701 -33.23 18.42 -29.02
N ARG A 702 -32.20 19.26 -29.14
CA ARG A 702 -31.09 19.04 -30.05
C ARG A 702 -30.16 17.94 -29.55
N ASP A 703 -29.85 17.98 -28.26
CA ASP A 703 -29.02 16.99 -27.55
C ASP A 703 -29.38 16.96 -26.07
N PHE A 704 -29.01 15.90 -25.36
CA PHE A 704 -29.28 15.77 -23.93
C PHE A 704 -28.14 15.05 -23.20
N VAL A 705 -28.03 15.31 -21.90
CA VAL A 705 -27.17 14.55 -20.99
C VAL A 705 -27.95 14.28 -19.71
N MET A 706 -27.65 13.18 -19.03
CA MET A 706 -28.29 12.82 -17.77
C MET A 706 -27.28 12.48 -16.68
N GLN A 707 -27.68 12.69 -15.43
CA GLN A 707 -26.96 12.22 -14.26
C GLN A 707 -27.97 11.55 -13.30
N PRO A 708 -28.17 10.22 -13.42
CA PRO A 708 -29.18 9.50 -12.65
C PRO A 708 -29.01 9.62 -11.13
N GLU A 709 -27.79 9.84 -10.64
CA GLU A 709 -27.52 9.99 -9.20
C GLU A 709 -28.16 11.24 -8.59
N TYR A 710 -28.38 12.28 -9.41
CA TYR A 710 -29.06 13.51 -9.00
C TYR A 710 -30.50 13.57 -9.51
N ASP A 711 -31.02 12.48 -10.09
CA ASP A 711 -32.28 12.52 -10.85
C ASP A 711 -32.29 13.65 -11.90
N LEU A 712 -31.14 13.97 -12.51
CA LEU A 712 -31.00 15.13 -13.39
C LEU A 712 -31.05 14.74 -14.87
N LEU A 713 -31.90 15.43 -15.63
CA LEU A 713 -32.00 15.39 -17.07
C LEU A 713 -31.80 16.80 -17.63
N VAL A 714 -30.78 16.98 -18.46
CA VAL A 714 -30.45 18.26 -19.10
C VAL A 714 -30.81 18.18 -20.58
N LEU A 715 -31.72 19.03 -21.04
CA LEU A 715 -32.13 19.10 -22.44
C LEU A 715 -31.60 20.38 -23.08
N LEU A 716 -30.85 20.26 -24.17
CA LEU A 716 -30.41 21.41 -24.95
C LEU A 716 -31.38 21.67 -26.10
N GLU A 717 -32.15 22.75 -26.00
CA GLU A 717 -33.02 23.24 -27.08
C GLU A 717 -32.27 24.27 -27.93
N SER A 718 -32.34 24.11 -29.25
CA SER A 718 -31.81 25.09 -30.21
C SER A 718 -32.93 26.02 -30.66
N ASN A 719 -32.84 27.29 -30.29
CA ASN A 719 -33.82 28.32 -30.64
C ASN A 719 -33.49 28.99 -31.99
N GLN A 720 -34.18 30.09 -32.30
CA GLN A 720 -34.00 30.90 -33.50
C GLN A 720 -32.53 31.33 -33.70
N THR A 721 -32.01 31.06 -34.89
CA THR A 721 -30.74 31.64 -35.37
C THR A 721 -31.00 33.04 -35.92
N VAL A 722 -30.42 34.07 -35.30
CA VAL A 722 -30.55 35.46 -35.77
C VAL A 722 -29.43 35.75 -36.79
N LEU A 723 -29.81 36.27 -37.96
CA LEU A 723 -28.89 36.65 -39.03
C LEU A 723 -28.60 38.15 -38.98
N TYR A 724 -27.32 38.52 -39.04
CA TYR A 724 -26.85 39.90 -39.08
C TYR A 724 -26.10 40.17 -40.40
N PRO A 725 -26.15 41.41 -40.94
CA PRO A 725 -25.36 41.79 -42.10
C PRO A 725 -23.85 41.62 -41.80
N ASN A 726 -23.12 40.94 -42.69
CA ASN A 726 -21.68 40.68 -42.54
C ASN A 726 -20.92 41.99 -42.26
N SER A 727 -20.41 42.11 -41.04
CA SER A 727 -19.75 43.33 -40.54
C SER A 727 -18.28 43.44 -40.99
N ALA A 728 -17.67 42.36 -41.48
CA ALA A 728 -16.25 42.26 -41.77
C ALA A 728 -15.90 42.34 -43.27
N GLY A 729 -16.86 42.23 -44.19
CA GLY A 729 -16.61 42.31 -45.64
C GLY A 729 -15.74 41.18 -46.22
N ILE A 730 -15.40 40.18 -45.41
CA ILE A 730 -14.60 39.02 -45.82
C ILE A 730 -15.57 37.91 -46.25
N ASN A 731 -15.55 37.58 -47.55
CA ASN A 731 -16.46 36.69 -48.29
C ASN A 731 -17.86 37.27 -48.52
N GLU A 732 -18.06 37.83 -49.72
CA GLU A 732 -19.33 38.36 -50.21
C GLU A 732 -20.40 37.25 -50.25
N GLY A 733 -21.37 37.27 -49.33
CA GLY A 733 -22.64 36.55 -49.51
C GLY A 733 -23.31 35.93 -48.28
N GLU A 734 -22.58 35.55 -47.21
CA GLU A 734 -23.19 34.90 -46.04
C GLU A 734 -23.34 35.83 -44.83
N PRO A 735 -24.52 35.89 -44.18
CA PRO A 735 -24.75 36.69 -42.99
C PRO A 735 -24.12 36.08 -41.72
N ASP A 736 -23.66 36.95 -40.81
CA ASP A 736 -23.20 36.55 -39.48
C ASP A 736 -24.39 35.93 -38.73
N ARG A 737 -24.20 34.79 -38.05
CA ARG A 737 -25.30 34.11 -37.33
C ARG A 737 -25.05 34.14 -35.84
N THR A 738 -26.09 34.33 -35.04
CA THR A 738 -26.06 34.06 -33.59
C THR A 738 -27.02 32.94 -33.28
N HIS A 739 -26.49 31.85 -32.69
CA HIS A 739 -27.29 30.72 -32.23
C HIS A 739 -27.72 30.96 -30.79
N HIS A 740 -29.01 30.80 -30.53
CA HIS A 740 -29.60 30.91 -29.20
C HIS A 740 -29.99 29.53 -28.70
N PHE A 741 -29.66 29.23 -27.45
CA PHE A 741 -29.91 27.95 -26.81
C PHE A 741 -30.67 28.14 -25.50
N THR A 742 -31.61 27.24 -25.23
CA THR A 742 -32.22 27.08 -23.91
C THR A 742 -31.78 25.73 -23.35
N ILE A 743 -31.15 25.73 -22.18
CA ILE A 743 -30.79 24.52 -21.44
C ILE A 743 -31.88 24.30 -20.40
N HIS A 744 -32.63 23.21 -20.49
CA HIS A 744 -33.68 22.85 -19.53
C HIS A 744 -33.13 21.88 -18.49
N LEU A 745 -33.39 22.17 -17.22
CA LEU A 745 -32.98 21.36 -16.07
C LEU A 745 -34.20 20.65 -15.50
N ARG A 746 -34.28 19.34 -15.69
CA ARG A 746 -35.48 18.54 -15.37
C ARG A 746 -35.12 17.31 -14.55
N THR A 747 -36.14 16.71 -13.95
CA THR A 747 -36.02 15.42 -13.27
C THR A 747 -35.97 14.28 -14.29
N LEU A 748 -35.07 13.33 -14.12
CA LEU A 748 -34.92 12.16 -14.98
C LEU A 748 -36.07 11.17 -14.81
N GLY A 749 -36.64 11.10 -13.61
CA GLY A 749 -37.75 10.21 -13.27
C GLY A 749 -39.12 10.72 -13.73
N THR A 750 -39.33 12.04 -13.77
CA THR A 750 -40.66 12.62 -14.04
C THR A 750 -40.72 13.66 -15.17
N ASN A 751 -39.58 14.13 -15.70
CA ASN A 751 -39.50 15.20 -16.71
C ASN A 751 -40.12 16.54 -16.26
N GLU A 752 -40.30 16.74 -14.96
CA GLU A 752 -40.70 18.00 -14.35
C GLU A 752 -39.47 18.89 -14.06
N PRO A 753 -39.62 20.21 -13.89
CA PRO A 753 -38.54 21.10 -13.44
C PRO A 753 -37.78 20.54 -12.24
N HIS A 754 -36.45 20.55 -12.30
CA HIS A 754 -35.63 19.96 -11.24
C HIS A 754 -35.76 20.76 -9.92
N PRO A 755 -36.05 20.14 -8.77
CA PRO A 755 -36.33 20.85 -7.51
C PRO A 755 -35.13 21.64 -6.97
N ASP A 756 -33.91 21.14 -7.19
CA ASP A 756 -32.68 21.81 -6.75
C ASP A 756 -32.22 22.95 -7.68
N ALA A 757 -32.85 23.09 -8.86
CA ALA A 757 -32.52 24.16 -9.78
C ALA A 757 -33.36 25.40 -9.42
N ALA A 758 -32.71 26.45 -8.91
CA ALA A 758 -33.34 27.74 -8.62
C ALA A 758 -34.01 28.35 -9.86
N ARG A 759 -33.50 28.01 -11.05
CA ARG A 759 -34.08 28.34 -12.34
C ARG A 759 -34.20 27.07 -13.19
N PRO A 760 -35.38 26.75 -13.74
CA PRO A 760 -35.57 25.53 -14.53
C PRO A 760 -34.89 25.60 -15.90
N THR A 761 -34.45 26.79 -16.33
CA THR A 761 -33.77 27.00 -17.61
C THR A 761 -32.59 27.96 -17.50
N ILE A 762 -31.56 27.69 -18.30
CA ILE A 762 -30.40 28.56 -18.53
C ILE A 762 -30.40 28.96 -20.00
N ASN A 763 -30.35 30.27 -20.29
CA ASN A 763 -30.31 30.78 -21.66
C ASN A 763 -28.88 31.15 -22.04
N TYR A 764 -28.43 30.71 -23.21
CA TYR A 764 -27.11 31.03 -23.72
C TYR A 764 -27.15 31.36 -25.21
N SER A 765 -26.29 32.27 -25.67
CA SER A 765 -26.19 32.64 -27.08
C SER A 765 -24.74 32.79 -27.51
N THR A 766 -24.39 32.27 -28.69
CA THR A 766 -23.04 32.41 -29.26
C THR A 766 -23.07 32.73 -30.75
N PRO A 767 -22.24 33.68 -31.23
CA PRO A 767 -22.07 33.95 -32.66
C PRO A 767 -21.38 32.77 -33.37
N SER A 768 -21.75 32.46 -34.61
CA SER A 768 -21.14 31.46 -35.51
C SER A 768 -21.29 31.89 -36.97
N TYR A 769 -20.20 31.99 -37.71
CA TYR A 769 -20.17 32.66 -39.02
C TYR A 769 -20.49 31.75 -40.22
N ARG A 770 -20.47 30.40 -40.09
CA ARG A 770 -20.68 29.48 -41.23
C ARG A 770 -21.38 28.15 -40.93
N ARG A 771 -21.23 27.58 -39.72
CA ARG A 771 -21.87 26.29 -39.40
C ARG A 771 -23.38 26.43 -39.27
N THR A 772 -24.11 25.72 -40.14
CA THR A 772 -25.57 25.54 -40.09
C THR A 772 -26.01 24.65 -38.94
N THR A 773 -25.13 23.76 -38.46
CA THR A 773 -25.37 22.87 -37.32
C THR A 773 -24.25 22.98 -36.30
N SER A 774 -24.60 23.27 -35.05
CA SER A 774 -23.67 23.25 -33.91
C SER A 774 -23.44 21.82 -33.41
N SER A 775 -22.21 21.56 -32.95
CA SER A 775 -21.81 20.34 -32.24
C SER A 775 -21.52 20.70 -30.79
N PHE A 776 -21.87 19.80 -29.86
CA PHE A 776 -21.77 20.03 -28.42
C PHE A 776 -21.15 18.83 -27.73
N TYR A 777 -20.58 19.06 -26.55
CA TYR A 777 -20.13 18.01 -25.64
C TYR A 777 -20.42 18.46 -24.21
N PHE A 778 -20.88 17.54 -23.37
CA PHE A 778 -21.33 17.81 -22.01
C PHE A 778 -20.50 17.03 -20.99
N GLN A 779 -20.30 17.61 -19.82
CA GLN A 779 -19.89 16.85 -18.64
C GLN A 779 -20.50 17.48 -17.39
N ILE A 780 -20.93 16.64 -16.45
CA ILE A 780 -21.53 17.06 -15.17
C ILE A 780 -20.60 16.61 -14.04
N VAL A 781 -20.18 17.55 -13.19
CA VAL A 781 -19.40 17.29 -11.96
C VAL A 781 -20.09 17.96 -10.80
N GLY A 782 -20.80 17.19 -9.99
CA GLY A 782 -21.62 17.72 -8.90
C GLY A 782 -22.62 18.78 -9.40
N ARG A 783 -22.52 20.00 -8.86
CA ARG A 783 -23.33 21.17 -9.24
C ARG A 783 -22.89 21.83 -10.54
N TYR A 784 -21.77 21.42 -11.15
CA TYR A 784 -21.27 22.02 -12.38
C TYR A 784 -21.80 21.30 -13.62
N LEU A 785 -22.40 22.09 -14.53
CA LEU A 785 -22.76 21.69 -15.88
C LEU A 785 -21.82 22.40 -16.85
N ALA A 786 -20.94 21.65 -17.50
CA ALA A 786 -20.05 22.17 -18.52
C ALA A 786 -20.51 21.79 -19.92
N VAL A 787 -20.56 22.75 -20.83
CA VAL A 787 -20.96 22.56 -22.22
C VAL A 787 -19.94 23.20 -23.16
N GLN A 788 -19.35 22.39 -24.03
CA GLN A 788 -18.50 22.86 -25.11
C GLN A 788 -19.34 23.09 -26.37
N PHE A 789 -19.18 24.26 -26.97
CA PHE A 789 -19.83 24.68 -28.21
C PHE A 789 -18.79 24.77 -29.32
N LEU A 790 -18.95 24.02 -30.40
CA LEU A 790 -18.13 24.17 -31.59
C LEU A 790 -18.66 25.32 -32.46
N VAL A 791 -17.82 26.32 -32.71
CA VAL A 791 -18.15 27.61 -33.32
C VAL A 791 -17.20 27.91 -34.48
N THR A 792 -17.73 28.33 -35.63
CA THR A 792 -16.90 28.79 -36.75
C THR A 792 -16.71 30.30 -36.66
N ASN A 793 -15.47 30.78 -36.68
CA ASN A 793 -15.16 32.21 -36.64
C ASN A 793 -15.27 32.86 -38.04
N ALA A 794 -15.12 34.20 -38.10
CA ALA A 794 -15.21 34.97 -39.36
C ALA A 794 -14.19 34.51 -40.43
N SER A 795 -13.01 34.01 -40.01
CA SER A 795 -11.99 33.49 -40.92
C SER A 795 -12.30 32.08 -41.46
N GLY A 796 -13.42 31.46 -41.06
CA GLY A 796 -13.81 30.11 -41.48
C GLY A 796 -13.10 28.98 -40.73
N SER A 797 -12.40 29.29 -39.63
CA SER A 797 -11.75 28.31 -38.77
C SER A 797 -12.69 27.86 -37.65
N ASP A 798 -12.85 26.55 -37.51
CA ASP A 798 -13.58 25.95 -36.40
C ASP A 798 -12.78 26.08 -35.10
N LYS A 799 -13.40 26.71 -34.09
CA LYS A 799 -12.90 26.90 -32.73
C LYS A 799 -13.95 26.40 -31.75
N PHE A 800 -13.60 26.26 -30.48
CA PHE A 800 -14.59 25.96 -29.45
C PHE A 800 -14.71 27.09 -28.43
N LYS A 801 -15.86 27.09 -27.76
CA LYS A 801 -16.11 27.81 -26.52
C LYS A 801 -16.54 26.81 -25.46
N LEU A 802 -15.99 26.89 -24.26
CA LEU A 802 -16.45 26.12 -23.11
C LEU A 802 -17.11 27.06 -22.11
N ARG A 803 -18.27 26.69 -21.61
CA ARG A 803 -18.97 27.39 -20.53
C ARG A 803 -19.29 26.41 -19.41
N VAL A 804 -19.07 26.81 -18.18
CA VAL A 804 -19.39 26.04 -16.98
C VAL A 804 -20.37 26.84 -16.15
N TRP A 805 -21.53 26.25 -15.88
CA TRP A 805 -22.56 26.81 -15.01
C TRP A 805 -22.67 26.00 -13.73
N ASP A 806 -23.08 26.66 -12.66
CA ASP A 806 -23.67 25.99 -11.54
C ASP A 806 -25.15 25.78 -11.84
N TRP A 807 -25.55 24.54 -12.14
CA TRP A 807 -26.91 24.26 -12.57
C TRP A 807 -27.94 24.43 -11.43
N THR A 808 -27.51 24.40 -10.17
CA THR A 808 -28.41 24.60 -9.03
C THR A 808 -28.82 26.06 -8.87
N THR A 809 -27.94 27.02 -9.22
CA THR A 809 -28.24 28.46 -9.16
C THR A 809 -28.53 29.08 -10.51
N GLY A 810 -28.08 28.46 -11.60
CA GLY A 810 -28.09 28.99 -12.96
C GLY A 810 -27.07 30.12 -13.20
N LYS A 811 -26.09 30.32 -12.29
CA LYS A 811 -25.01 31.31 -12.44
C LYS A 811 -23.83 30.74 -13.23
N ASP A 812 -23.15 31.59 -14.00
CA ASP A 812 -21.86 31.23 -14.61
C ASP A 812 -20.82 30.95 -13.52
N VAL A 813 -20.00 29.93 -13.72
CA VAL A 813 -18.86 29.58 -12.85
C VAL A 813 -17.55 29.98 -13.52
N THR A 814 -17.35 29.56 -14.77
CA THR A 814 -16.18 29.95 -15.58
C THR A 814 -16.44 29.75 -17.07
N TYR A 815 -15.52 30.23 -17.90
CA TYR A 815 -15.59 30.08 -19.35
C TYR A 815 -14.20 30.04 -20.01
N ILE A 816 -14.13 29.47 -21.21
CA ILE A 816 -12.95 29.47 -22.08
C ILE A 816 -13.41 29.93 -23.46
N GLU A 817 -12.95 31.11 -23.90
CA GLU A 817 -13.40 31.73 -25.16
C GLU A 817 -12.30 32.52 -25.88
N PRO A 818 -12.33 32.53 -27.22
CA PRO A 818 -12.33 31.36 -28.10
C PRO A 818 -10.92 30.76 -28.18
N TRP A 819 -10.81 29.43 -28.15
CA TRP A 819 -9.51 28.74 -28.10
C TRP A 819 -8.94 28.38 -29.50
N LYS A 820 -7.81 27.67 -29.52
CA LYS A 820 -7.12 27.10 -30.70
C LYS A 820 -7.97 26.02 -31.42
N PRO A 821 -7.76 25.79 -32.74
CA PRO A 821 -8.52 24.80 -33.51
C PRO A 821 -8.21 23.35 -33.09
N GLY A 822 -9.04 22.41 -33.54
CA GLY A 822 -8.76 20.97 -33.43
C GLY A 822 -9.27 20.26 -32.18
N ALA A 823 -9.72 20.99 -31.16
CA ALA A 823 -10.34 20.42 -29.96
C ALA A 823 -11.82 20.09 -30.21
N LYS A 824 -12.19 18.81 -30.08
CA LYS A 824 -13.57 18.35 -30.29
C LYS A 824 -14.34 18.13 -28.98
N THR A 825 -13.64 17.77 -27.90
CA THR A 825 -14.20 17.47 -26.58
C THR A 825 -13.27 17.97 -25.47
N PHE A 826 -13.71 17.90 -24.21
CA PHE A 826 -12.94 18.24 -23.02
C PHE A 826 -13.19 17.19 -21.92
N THR A 827 -12.39 17.21 -20.86
CA THR A 827 -12.73 16.48 -19.63
C THR A 827 -12.30 17.25 -18.39
N PHE A 828 -13.04 17.10 -17.30
CA PHE A 828 -12.57 17.48 -15.98
C PHE A 828 -11.52 16.48 -15.48
N LEU A 829 -10.40 17.00 -14.99
CA LEU A 829 -9.40 16.23 -14.26
C LEU A 829 -9.73 16.19 -12.74
N SER A 830 -10.23 17.31 -12.23
CA SER A 830 -10.85 17.43 -10.92
C SER A 830 -12.02 18.41 -11.04
N ASP A 831 -12.75 18.70 -9.97
CA ASP A 831 -13.77 19.75 -10.04
C ASP A 831 -13.17 21.16 -10.28
N GLN A 832 -11.85 21.35 -10.13
CA GLN A 832 -11.12 22.60 -10.37
C GLN A 832 -10.27 22.60 -11.64
N LEU A 833 -10.05 21.44 -12.27
CA LEU A 833 -9.13 21.29 -13.40
C LEU A 833 -9.85 20.81 -14.65
N ILE A 834 -9.67 21.50 -15.77
CA ILE A 834 -10.24 21.14 -17.07
C ILE A 834 -9.10 20.87 -18.05
N LEU A 835 -9.11 19.70 -18.70
CA LEU A 835 -8.19 19.34 -19.76
C LEU A 835 -8.87 19.47 -21.13
N ILE A 836 -8.20 20.14 -22.07
CA ILE A 836 -8.66 20.28 -23.44
C ILE A 836 -7.51 19.97 -24.42
N PRO A 837 -7.65 18.94 -25.27
CA PRO A 837 -6.70 18.67 -26.34
C PRO A 837 -6.93 19.62 -27.51
N TYR A 838 -5.88 20.21 -28.09
CA TYR A 838 -6.00 21.16 -29.21
C TYR A 838 -4.83 21.02 -30.20
N LEU A 839 -4.97 21.66 -31.35
CA LEU A 839 -3.94 21.71 -32.38
C LEU A 839 -3.31 23.12 -32.47
N GLU A 840 -1.99 23.16 -32.46
CA GLU A 840 -1.19 24.36 -32.74
C GLU A 840 -0.71 24.35 -34.19
N VAL A 841 -0.89 25.46 -34.91
CA VAL A 841 -0.41 25.58 -36.29
C VAL A 841 1.08 25.92 -36.28
N VAL A 842 1.92 25.03 -36.81
CA VAL A 842 3.38 25.17 -36.83
C VAL A 842 3.88 25.82 -38.11
N SER A 843 3.26 25.51 -39.26
CA SER A 843 3.55 26.19 -40.53
C SER A 843 2.34 26.25 -41.46
N THR A 844 2.16 27.40 -42.11
CA THR A 844 1.25 27.56 -43.24
C THR A 844 2.00 27.11 -44.49
N GLY A 845 1.60 25.98 -45.10
CA GLY A 845 2.37 25.32 -46.16
C GLY A 845 2.76 26.21 -47.34
N GLY A 846 3.95 25.97 -47.89
CA GLY A 846 4.35 26.43 -49.23
C GLY A 846 3.66 25.63 -50.34
N VAL A 847 3.76 26.13 -51.57
CA VAL A 847 3.10 25.62 -52.80
C VAL A 847 3.17 24.08 -52.89
N GLY A 848 2.04 23.39 -52.64
CA GLY A 848 1.90 21.94 -52.79
C GLY A 848 1.19 21.20 -51.64
N LEU A 849 1.04 21.81 -50.45
CA LEU A 849 0.30 21.21 -49.31
C LEU A 849 -1.12 21.81 -49.20
N LEU A 850 -2.15 20.95 -49.14
CA LEU A 850 -3.57 21.35 -49.06
C LEU A 850 -4.01 21.83 -47.66
N HIS A 851 -3.26 21.52 -46.59
CA HIS A 851 -3.60 21.88 -45.19
C HIS A 851 -2.36 22.38 -44.42
N PRO A 852 -2.52 23.27 -43.42
CA PRO A 852 -1.43 23.72 -42.55
C PRO A 852 -0.93 22.60 -41.64
N ARG A 853 0.39 22.54 -41.40
CA ARG A 853 0.99 21.56 -40.50
C ARG A 853 0.64 21.91 -39.05
N THR A 854 0.12 20.93 -38.32
CA THR A 854 -0.37 21.07 -36.95
C THR A 854 0.39 20.17 -35.98
N HIS A 855 0.55 20.65 -34.75
CA HIS A 855 1.13 19.94 -33.62
C HIS A 855 0.08 19.76 -32.53
N GLY A 856 -0.07 18.56 -31.99
CA GLY A 856 -1.09 18.25 -30.98
C GLY A 856 -0.61 18.54 -29.56
N LYS A 857 -1.49 19.14 -28.74
CA LYS A 857 -1.18 19.50 -27.35
C LYS A 857 -2.40 19.27 -26.46
N MET A 858 -2.19 19.12 -25.15
CA MET A 858 -3.26 19.12 -24.15
C MET A 858 -3.06 20.25 -23.15
N ALA A 859 -3.97 21.22 -23.11
CA ALA A 859 -3.93 22.31 -22.13
C ALA A 859 -4.73 21.95 -20.88
N VAL A 860 -4.19 22.30 -19.71
CA VAL A 860 -4.87 22.20 -18.42
C VAL A 860 -5.20 23.59 -17.90
N PHE A 861 -6.45 23.78 -17.50
CA PHE A 861 -6.99 25.02 -16.97
C PHE A 861 -7.44 24.85 -15.53
N THR A 862 -7.34 25.93 -14.76
CA THR A 862 -7.93 26.05 -13.43
C THR A 862 -8.85 27.27 -13.35
N PHE A 863 -9.77 27.27 -12.39
CA PHE A 863 -10.71 28.37 -12.18
C PHE A 863 -11.14 28.44 -10.71
N ASN A 864 -11.42 29.67 -10.25
CA ASN A 864 -11.94 29.93 -8.91
C ASN A 864 -13.48 30.00 -8.94
N GLU A 865 -14.13 29.71 -7.82
CA GLU A 865 -15.58 29.94 -7.74
C GLU A 865 -15.91 31.44 -7.67
N PRO A 866 -16.96 31.87 -8.38
CA PRO A 866 -17.48 33.22 -8.21
C PRO A 866 -18.27 33.34 -6.89
N ASN A 867 -18.10 34.48 -6.24
CA ASN A 867 -18.84 34.85 -5.02
C ASN A 867 -19.66 36.12 -5.30
N ASP A 868 -20.53 36.54 -4.38
CA ASP A 868 -21.37 37.74 -4.60
C ASP A 868 -20.52 39.03 -4.84
N ASP A 869 -19.28 39.06 -4.35
CA ASP A 869 -18.32 40.16 -4.57
C ASP A 869 -17.41 39.98 -5.81
N ASN A 870 -17.33 38.78 -6.40
CA ASN A 870 -16.46 38.51 -7.56
C ASN A 870 -17.18 37.71 -8.67
N PRO A 871 -17.42 38.30 -9.86
CA PRO A 871 -18.12 37.62 -10.95
C PRO A 871 -17.30 36.46 -11.55
N ALA A 872 -17.96 35.64 -12.37
CA ALA A 872 -17.31 34.54 -13.07
C ALA A 872 -16.18 35.05 -13.99
N GLU A 873 -14.98 34.51 -13.81
CA GLU A 873 -13.80 34.83 -14.61
C GLU A 873 -13.48 33.72 -15.63
N GLY A 874 -12.69 34.08 -16.65
CA GLY A 874 -12.20 33.11 -17.62
C GLY A 874 -11.21 32.13 -16.98
N ALA A 875 -11.28 30.85 -17.35
CA ALA A 875 -10.40 29.84 -16.79
C ALA A 875 -8.94 30.11 -17.20
N ARG A 876 -8.02 29.95 -16.24
CA ARG A 876 -6.59 30.23 -16.41
C ARG A 876 -5.86 28.96 -16.81
N GLN A 877 -5.13 29.00 -17.93
CA GLN A 877 -4.24 27.88 -18.30
C GLN A 877 -3.04 27.82 -17.35
N ILE A 878 -2.73 26.63 -16.83
CA ILE A 878 -1.61 26.40 -15.90
C ILE A 878 -0.53 25.49 -16.47
N ALA A 879 -0.90 24.57 -17.36
CA ALA A 879 0.05 23.63 -17.97
C ALA A 879 -0.34 23.27 -19.42
N THR A 880 0.63 22.74 -20.15
CA THR A 880 0.48 22.16 -21.48
C THR A 880 1.29 20.88 -21.57
N PHE A 881 0.66 19.76 -21.96
CA PHE A 881 1.34 18.52 -22.33
C PHE A 881 1.58 18.49 -23.84
N GLU A 882 2.82 18.29 -24.25
CA GLU A 882 3.25 18.24 -25.66
C GLU A 882 3.15 16.80 -26.20
N LEU A 883 2.56 16.60 -27.39
CA LEU A 883 2.60 15.32 -28.10
C LEU A 883 3.83 15.25 -29.02
N PRO A 884 4.36 14.07 -29.35
CA PRO A 884 5.50 13.93 -30.23
C PRO A 884 5.18 14.39 -31.65
N ASP A 885 6.14 15.07 -32.28
CA ASP A 885 6.05 15.47 -33.68
C ASP A 885 6.37 14.30 -34.61
N SER A 886 5.57 14.13 -35.67
CA SER A 886 5.93 13.17 -36.71
C SER A 886 7.12 13.68 -37.53
N SER A 887 8.07 12.79 -37.79
CA SER A 887 9.19 13.01 -38.72
C SER A 887 8.72 13.12 -40.18
N SER A 888 7.53 12.58 -40.50
CA SER A 888 6.93 12.68 -41.84
C SER A 888 6.18 14.00 -42.01
N PRO A 889 6.45 14.78 -43.07
CA PRO A 889 5.72 16.02 -43.34
C PRO A 889 4.26 15.79 -43.79
N PHE A 890 3.89 14.53 -44.09
CA PHE A 890 2.55 14.14 -44.54
C PHE A 890 1.67 13.57 -43.41
N LEU A 891 2.26 13.25 -42.25
CA LEU A 891 1.54 12.81 -41.06
C LEU A 891 1.35 13.97 -40.09
N TYR A 892 0.16 14.57 -40.09
CA TYR A 892 -0.23 15.64 -39.16
C TYR A 892 -1.63 15.38 -38.61
N LEU A 893 -1.91 15.90 -37.42
CA LEU A 893 -3.17 15.68 -36.72
C LEU A 893 -4.23 16.67 -37.20
N GLN A 894 -5.42 16.18 -37.55
CA GLN A 894 -6.56 17.00 -38.01
C GLN A 894 -7.62 17.21 -36.94
N GLY A 895 -7.64 16.37 -35.90
CA GLY A 895 -8.52 16.56 -34.77
C GLY A 895 -8.14 15.70 -33.57
N LEU A 896 -8.42 16.24 -32.39
CA LEU A 896 -8.25 15.56 -31.12
C LEU A 896 -9.57 15.56 -30.36
N SER A 897 -9.90 14.42 -29.77
CA SER A 897 -11.01 14.26 -28.83
C SER A 897 -10.54 13.44 -27.64
N CYS A 898 -10.86 13.89 -26.44
CA CYS A 898 -10.65 13.13 -25.23
C CYS A 898 -11.96 12.70 -24.56
N ARG A 899 -11.91 11.62 -23.78
CA ARG A 899 -12.99 11.19 -22.90
C ARG A 899 -12.41 10.49 -21.67
N CYS A 900 -13.00 10.77 -20.51
CA CYS A 900 -12.66 10.14 -19.25
C CYS A 900 -13.92 10.09 -18.38
N ASP A 901 -14.45 8.89 -18.22
CA ASP A 901 -15.68 8.62 -17.49
C ASP A 901 -15.42 7.54 -16.42
N PRO A 902 -16.12 7.59 -15.27
CA PRO A 902 -17.00 8.68 -14.86
C PRO A 902 -16.23 10.00 -14.65
N ALA A 903 -16.96 11.11 -14.76
CA ALA A 903 -16.47 12.42 -14.38
C ALA A 903 -15.95 12.38 -12.92
N PRO A 904 -14.98 13.24 -12.53
CA PRO A 904 -14.42 13.20 -11.18
C PRO A 904 -15.53 13.40 -10.13
N GLY A 905 -15.40 12.70 -9.00
CA GLY A 905 -16.30 12.88 -7.87
C GLY A 905 -16.29 14.33 -7.37
N PRO A 906 -17.44 14.88 -6.95
CA PRO A 906 -17.48 16.25 -6.47
C PRO A 906 -16.74 16.40 -5.14
N SER A 907 -15.91 17.43 -4.98
CA SER A 907 -15.39 17.81 -3.67
C SER A 907 -16.47 18.60 -2.89
N PHE A 908 -16.17 19.00 -1.64
CA PHE A 908 -17.07 19.88 -0.86
C PHE A 908 -17.49 21.15 -1.61
N ARG A 909 -16.65 21.63 -2.53
CA ARG A 909 -16.89 22.80 -3.39
C ARG A 909 -18.07 22.60 -4.35
N SER A 910 -18.09 21.45 -5.01
CA SER A 910 -19.02 21.14 -6.11
C SER A 910 -20.13 20.17 -5.70
N ALA A 911 -20.13 19.68 -4.46
CA ALA A 911 -21.14 18.77 -3.95
C ALA A 911 -22.56 19.35 -4.06
N THR A 912 -23.51 18.51 -4.44
CA THR A 912 -24.94 18.85 -4.45
C THR A 912 -25.56 18.46 -3.10
N ARG A 913 -26.75 18.99 -2.78
CA ARG A 913 -27.49 18.62 -1.57
C ARG A 913 -28.19 17.26 -1.66
N HIS A 914 -28.09 16.58 -2.80
CA HIS A 914 -28.83 15.37 -3.06
C HIS A 914 -28.17 14.18 -2.36
N ASP A 915 -28.95 13.43 -1.58
CA ASP A 915 -28.47 12.16 -1.00
C ASP A 915 -28.21 11.18 -2.15
N SER A 916 -26.94 10.85 -2.39
CA SER A 916 -26.57 9.81 -3.36
C SER A 916 -27.16 8.47 -2.93
N ARG A 917 -27.49 7.59 -3.87
CA ARG A 917 -28.05 6.27 -3.51
C ARG A 917 -27.01 5.41 -2.78
N PRO A 918 -27.44 4.54 -1.85
CA PRO A 918 -26.54 3.58 -1.21
C PRO A 918 -25.86 2.66 -2.23
N LYS A 919 -24.54 2.55 -2.18
CA LYS A 919 -23.73 1.70 -3.06
C LYS A 919 -22.89 0.69 -2.26
N LEU A 920 -22.47 -0.38 -2.92
CA LEU A 920 -21.47 -1.31 -2.42
C LEU A 920 -20.06 -0.77 -2.65
N PHE A 921 -19.79 0.00 -3.71
CA PHE A 921 -18.49 0.59 -3.98
C PHE A 921 -18.58 1.79 -4.93
N ASP A 922 -17.63 2.71 -4.83
CA ASP A 922 -17.41 3.79 -5.81
C ASP A 922 -16.06 3.58 -6.51
N LEU A 923 -15.91 4.07 -7.74
CA LEU A 923 -14.63 4.08 -8.43
C LEU A 923 -13.66 5.04 -7.71
N ALA A 924 -12.42 4.60 -7.48
CA ALA A 924 -11.41 5.46 -6.90
C ALA A 924 -11.12 6.66 -7.84
N PRO A 925 -11.05 7.92 -7.34
CA PRO A 925 -10.86 9.11 -8.17
C PRO A 925 -9.65 9.05 -9.12
N GLU A 926 -8.60 8.34 -8.70
CA GLU A 926 -7.35 8.10 -9.40
C GLU A 926 -7.41 6.92 -10.39
N SER A 927 -8.36 6.00 -10.22
CA SER A 927 -8.50 4.79 -11.03
C SER A 927 -9.24 5.05 -12.34
N ARG A 928 -8.71 5.96 -13.15
CA ARG A 928 -9.26 6.35 -14.45
C ARG A 928 -8.21 6.30 -15.54
N VAL A 929 -8.66 6.14 -16.77
CA VAL A 929 -7.83 6.30 -17.97
C VAL A 929 -8.41 7.41 -18.84
N LEU A 930 -7.55 8.28 -19.35
CA LEU A 930 -7.91 9.26 -20.35
C LEU A 930 -7.77 8.61 -21.73
N CYS A 931 -8.88 8.49 -22.44
CA CYS A 931 -8.90 8.10 -23.84
C CYS A 931 -8.68 9.33 -24.72
N LEU A 932 -7.56 9.41 -25.43
CA LEU A 932 -7.24 10.48 -26.38
C LEU A 932 -7.26 9.92 -27.80
N LYS A 933 -8.35 10.19 -28.51
CA LYS A 933 -8.55 9.79 -29.90
C LYS A 933 -8.02 10.87 -30.85
N MET A 934 -7.26 10.43 -31.83
CA MET A 934 -6.51 11.24 -32.78
C MET A 934 -6.92 10.92 -34.19
N LYS A 935 -7.07 11.94 -35.03
CA LYS A 935 -7.35 11.79 -36.46
C LYS A 935 -6.19 12.32 -37.30
N SER A 936 -5.80 11.57 -38.32
CA SER A 936 -4.82 11.99 -39.34
C SER A 936 -5.29 11.65 -40.76
N PRO A 937 -4.83 12.38 -41.80
CA PRO A 937 -5.15 12.05 -43.19
C PRO A 937 -4.46 10.73 -43.57
N GLY A 938 -5.18 9.82 -44.23
CA GLY A 938 -4.62 8.60 -44.80
C GLY A 938 -3.84 8.85 -46.10
N VAL A 939 -3.20 7.79 -46.60
CA VAL A 939 -2.36 7.79 -47.81
C VAL A 939 -3.19 8.10 -49.08
N ILE A 940 -4.49 7.84 -49.05
CA ILE A 940 -5.49 8.20 -50.07
C ILE A 940 -6.45 9.23 -49.46
N PRO A 941 -6.88 10.30 -50.17
CA PRO A 941 -7.75 11.36 -49.62
C PRO A 941 -9.12 10.93 -49.08
N ILE A 942 -9.45 9.64 -49.15
CA ILE A 942 -10.75 9.05 -48.81
C ILE A 942 -10.67 8.24 -47.50
N ASP A 943 -9.48 7.90 -47.02
CA ASP A 943 -9.28 7.15 -45.77
C ASP A 943 -8.79 8.10 -44.66
N GLU A 944 -9.58 8.32 -43.60
CA GLU A 944 -9.10 8.92 -42.35
C GLU A 944 -8.55 7.80 -41.45
N MET A 945 -7.33 7.97 -40.91
CA MET A 945 -6.79 7.04 -39.91
C MET A 945 -7.16 7.53 -38.51
N GLU A 946 -7.61 6.61 -37.65
CA GLU A 946 -7.99 6.90 -36.27
C GLU A 946 -7.18 6.04 -35.30
N SER A 947 -6.47 6.70 -34.39
CA SER A 947 -5.69 6.02 -33.36
C SER A 947 -5.98 6.59 -31.99
N THR A 948 -5.79 5.78 -30.95
CA THR A 948 -6.12 6.15 -29.59
C THR A 948 -4.96 5.92 -28.65
N LEU A 949 -4.65 6.94 -27.83
CA LEU A 949 -3.79 6.82 -26.68
C LEU A 949 -4.65 6.65 -25.43
N TYR A 950 -4.25 5.72 -24.57
CA TYR A 950 -4.82 5.54 -23.25
C TYR A 950 -3.79 5.98 -22.23
N ILE A 951 -4.09 7.07 -21.52
CA ILE A 951 -3.15 7.76 -20.63
C ILE A 951 -3.64 7.58 -19.19
N GLN A 952 -2.77 7.10 -18.31
CA GLN A 952 -3.10 6.96 -16.89
C GLN A 952 -3.42 8.32 -16.29
N PHE A 953 -4.53 8.37 -15.55
CA PHE A 953 -5.05 9.63 -15.04
C PHE A 953 -4.19 10.20 -13.89
N THR A 954 -3.62 9.33 -13.06
CA THR A 954 -2.68 9.68 -11.97
C THR A 954 -1.51 10.50 -12.49
N ASP A 955 -0.87 10.05 -13.57
CA ASP A 955 0.33 10.69 -14.12
C ASP A 955 0.04 12.13 -14.59
N LEU A 956 -1.16 12.38 -15.14
CA LEU A 956 -1.59 13.72 -15.55
C LEU A 956 -1.88 14.63 -14.34
N ILE A 957 -2.52 14.09 -13.29
CA ILE A 957 -2.86 14.82 -12.07
C ILE A 957 -1.61 15.20 -11.28
N ASP A 958 -0.72 14.25 -11.03
CA ASP A 958 0.51 14.47 -10.24
C ASP A 958 1.40 15.54 -10.89
N ALA A 959 1.44 15.55 -12.23
CA ALA A 959 2.19 16.53 -13.00
C ALA A 959 1.67 17.98 -12.86
N VAL A 960 0.40 18.20 -12.48
CA VAL A 960 -0.20 19.55 -12.42
C VAL A 960 -0.74 19.97 -11.06
N THR A 961 -0.97 19.05 -10.12
CA THR A 961 -1.64 19.37 -8.84
C THR A 961 -0.84 20.37 -7.99
N HIS A 962 0.49 20.24 -7.98
CA HIS A 962 1.38 21.16 -7.26
C HIS A 962 1.32 22.61 -7.80
N LEU A 963 0.75 22.83 -8.99
CA LEU A 963 0.58 24.16 -9.60
C LEU A 963 -0.63 24.91 -9.03
N LEU A 964 -1.53 24.24 -8.30
CA LEU A 964 -2.69 24.85 -7.66
C LEU A 964 -2.31 25.76 -6.49
N GLU A 965 -1.22 25.44 -5.77
CA GLU A 965 -0.74 26.21 -4.60
C GLU A 965 0.24 27.34 -4.97
N GLY A 966 0.57 27.50 -6.26
CA GLY A 966 1.52 28.50 -6.74
C GLY A 966 0.91 29.89 -6.92
N PRO A 967 1.71 30.97 -6.83
CA PRO A 967 1.24 32.32 -7.14
C PRO A 967 0.68 32.41 -8.57
N THR A 968 -0.43 33.15 -8.73
CA THR A 968 -1.23 33.26 -9.96
C THR A 968 -0.46 33.80 -11.18
N ASP A 969 0.68 34.46 -10.94
CA ASP A 969 1.51 35.13 -11.95
C ASP A 969 2.59 34.21 -12.58
N LYS A 970 2.65 32.92 -12.21
CA LYS A 970 3.62 31.99 -12.80
C LYS A 970 3.31 31.71 -14.29
N PRO A 971 4.34 31.55 -15.14
CA PRO A 971 4.16 31.17 -16.54
C PRO A 971 3.56 29.77 -16.67
N VAL A 972 2.84 29.52 -17.77
CA VAL A 972 2.27 28.20 -18.11
C VAL A 972 3.41 27.17 -18.20
N LEU A 973 3.29 26.06 -17.47
CA LEU A 973 4.25 24.97 -17.50
C LEU A 973 4.09 24.14 -18.78
N ASN A 974 5.13 24.08 -19.62
CA ASN A 974 5.14 23.16 -20.76
C ASN A 974 5.85 21.87 -20.36
N ILE A 975 5.15 20.74 -20.48
CA ILE A 975 5.59 19.41 -20.07
C ILE A 975 5.85 18.60 -21.35
N PRO A 976 7.10 18.29 -21.67
CA PRO A 976 7.46 17.61 -22.90
C PRO A 976 7.11 16.11 -22.82
N TRP A 977 6.89 15.48 -23.99
CA TRP A 977 6.42 14.09 -24.14
C TRP A 977 7.17 13.08 -23.25
N GLU A 978 8.49 13.17 -23.23
CA GLU A 978 9.38 12.27 -22.46
C GLU A 978 9.13 12.28 -20.95
N ASN A 979 8.54 13.36 -20.42
CA ASN A 979 8.31 13.52 -18.98
C ASN A 979 6.95 12.97 -18.52
N TRP A 980 6.04 12.66 -19.44
CA TRP A 980 4.68 12.21 -19.09
C TRP A 980 4.19 10.98 -19.88
N VAL A 981 4.95 10.49 -20.87
CA VAL A 981 4.59 9.30 -21.66
C VAL A 981 4.48 8.02 -20.82
N LYS A 982 5.20 7.94 -19.68
CA LYS A 982 5.18 6.76 -18.81
C LYS A 982 3.73 6.45 -18.39
N GLY A 983 3.33 5.18 -18.44
CA GLY A 983 1.96 4.76 -18.17
C GLY A 983 1.00 4.88 -19.37
N THR A 984 1.42 5.49 -20.48
CA THR A 984 0.60 5.60 -21.69
C THR A 984 0.68 4.34 -22.55
N SER A 985 -0.47 3.90 -23.08
CA SER A 985 -0.59 2.78 -24.01
C SER A 985 -1.12 3.24 -25.36
N TRP A 986 -0.45 2.82 -26.44
CA TRP A 986 -0.94 2.96 -27.81
C TRP A 986 -1.87 1.81 -28.19
N VAL A 987 -3.01 2.14 -28.81
CA VAL A 987 -3.88 1.15 -29.47
C VAL A 987 -4.26 1.63 -30.86
N ASP A 988 -4.00 0.77 -31.83
CA ASP A 988 -4.48 0.95 -33.19
C ASP A 988 -5.98 0.66 -33.25
N THR A 989 -6.77 1.67 -33.63
CA THR A 989 -8.22 1.60 -33.68
C THR A 989 -8.79 1.51 -35.10
N ASP A 990 -7.95 1.39 -36.12
CA ASP A 990 -8.40 1.37 -37.53
C ASP A 990 -9.35 0.19 -37.84
N LEU A 991 -9.22 -0.94 -37.12
CA LEU A 991 -10.09 -2.13 -37.23
C LEU A 991 -11.09 -2.27 -36.06
N LEU A 992 -11.12 -1.29 -35.16
CA LEU A 992 -11.99 -1.25 -33.99
C LEU A 992 -13.12 -0.24 -34.24
N TYR A 993 -14.35 -0.74 -34.33
CA TYR A 993 -15.50 0.15 -34.41
C TYR A 993 -15.80 0.72 -33.01
N THR A 994 -15.37 1.95 -32.78
CA THR A 994 -15.58 2.67 -31.51
C THR A 994 -16.81 3.59 -31.52
N GLY A 995 -17.62 3.59 -32.60
CA GLY A 995 -18.68 4.59 -32.78
C GLY A 995 -18.16 6.03 -32.80
N ASN A 996 -19.05 7.02 -32.68
CA ASN A 996 -18.66 8.43 -32.59
C ASN A 996 -18.02 8.79 -31.23
N GLU A 997 -18.19 7.95 -30.20
CA GLU A 997 -17.76 8.20 -28.83
C GLU A 997 -17.14 6.93 -28.25
N CYS A 998 -15.85 6.99 -27.89
CA CYS A 998 -15.18 5.87 -27.22
C CYS A 998 -15.66 5.79 -25.76
N TYR A 999 -16.49 4.79 -25.42
CA TYR A 999 -16.97 4.61 -24.06
C TYR A 999 -15.90 3.98 -23.17
N VAL A 1000 -15.58 4.69 -22.09
CA VAL A 1000 -14.62 4.33 -21.05
C VAL A 1000 -15.35 4.37 -19.71
N TYR A 1001 -15.02 3.46 -18.80
CA TYR A 1001 -15.45 3.54 -17.41
C TYR A 1001 -14.29 3.15 -16.50
N GLY A 1002 -13.81 4.09 -15.72
CA GLY A 1002 -12.59 3.93 -14.93
C GLY A 1002 -11.39 3.65 -15.82
N GLN A 1003 -10.77 2.48 -15.64
CA GLN A 1003 -9.60 2.05 -16.42
C GLN A 1003 -9.97 1.07 -17.55
N ARG A 1004 -11.27 0.94 -17.86
CA ARG A 1004 -11.78 -0.06 -18.82
C ARG A 1004 -12.40 0.60 -20.03
N VAL A 1005 -12.14 0.02 -21.19
CA VAL A 1005 -12.63 0.52 -22.47
C VAL A 1005 -13.19 -0.65 -23.26
N VAL A 1006 -14.29 -0.41 -23.96
CA VAL A 1006 -14.94 -1.44 -24.76
C VAL A 1006 -15.02 -1.02 -26.22
N SER A 1007 -14.78 -1.97 -27.13
CA SER A 1007 -14.90 -1.77 -28.57
C SER A 1007 -15.32 -3.06 -29.27
N VAL A 1008 -15.64 -2.97 -30.56
CA VAL A 1008 -15.96 -4.13 -31.40
C VAL A 1008 -14.92 -4.27 -32.50
N GLY A 1009 -14.24 -5.40 -32.50
CA GLY A 1009 -13.25 -5.77 -33.51
C GLY A 1009 -13.84 -6.61 -34.64
N LEU A 1010 -13.36 -6.37 -35.87
CA LEU A 1010 -13.65 -7.20 -37.04
C LEU A 1010 -12.51 -8.19 -37.26
N ASP A 1011 -12.79 -9.49 -37.10
CA ASP A 1011 -11.75 -10.52 -37.29
C ASP A 1011 -11.48 -10.75 -38.78
N HIS A 1012 -10.19 -10.74 -39.16
CA HIS A 1012 -9.75 -11.08 -40.51
C HIS A 1012 -9.81 -12.60 -40.73
N THR A 1013 -10.41 -13.04 -41.83
CA THR A 1013 -10.17 -14.36 -42.43
C THR A 1013 -9.32 -14.15 -43.69
N ASP A 1014 -8.27 -14.94 -43.87
CA ASP A 1014 -7.22 -14.83 -44.91
C ASP A 1014 -7.68 -14.80 -46.39
N ASP A 1015 -8.98 -14.80 -46.70
CA ASP A 1015 -9.49 -15.24 -48.02
C ASP A 1015 -10.12 -14.16 -48.93
N ASP A 1016 -10.15 -12.86 -48.57
CA ASP A 1016 -10.81 -11.85 -49.42
C ASP A 1016 -9.87 -10.68 -49.78
N SER A 1017 -9.27 -10.75 -50.97
CA SER A 1017 -8.32 -9.79 -51.55
C SER A 1017 -8.95 -8.59 -52.27
N ASP A 1018 -10.28 -8.43 -52.29
CA ASP A 1018 -10.96 -7.37 -53.04
C ASP A 1018 -11.57 -6.32 -52.10
N LEU A 1019 -10.70 -5.42 -51.59
CA LEU A 1019 -11.05 -4.34 -50.67
C LEU A 1019 -11.49 -3.09 -51.46
N ASN A 1020 -12.78 -2.97 -51.80
CA ASN A 1020 -13.32 -1.71 -52.37
C ASN A 1020 -14.71 -1.28 -51.86
N GLU A 1021 -15.37 -2.03 -50.97
CA GLU A 1021 -16.61 -1.57 -50.32
C GLU A 1021 -16.65 -1.98 -48.84
N ILE A 1022 -16.17 -1.10 -47.95
CA ILE A 1022 -16.17 -1.26 -46.48
C ILE A 1022 -17.58 -1.58 -45.95
N THR A 1023 -18.62 -1.04 -46.60
CA THR A 1023 -20.02 -1.18 -46.18
C THR A 1023 -20.62 -2.56 -46.49
N ALA A 1024 -20.13 -3.26 -47.52
CA ALA A 1024 -20.56 -4.61 -47.87
C ALA A 1024 -19.76 -5.71 -47.13
N ALA A 1025 -18.50 -5.41 -46.78
CA ALA A 1025 -17.60 -6.32 -46.06
C ALA A 1025 -17.98 -6.55 -44.58
N LEU A 1026 -18.61 -5.56 -43.92
CA LEU A 1026 -19.10 -5.66 -42.53
C LEU A 1026 -20.13 -6.79 -42.31
N LEU A 1027 -20.87 -7.19 -43.36
CA LEU A 1027 -21.97 -8.15 -43.25
C LEU A 1027 -21.53 -9.63 -43.25
N ARG A 1028 -20.26 -9.94 -43.53
CA ARG A 1028 -19.76 -11.34 -43.66
C ARG A 1028 -18.67 -11.75 -42.66
N ARG A 1029 -18.11 -10.82 -41.88
CA ARG A 1029 -17.00 -11.10 -40.94
C ARG A 1029 -17.50 -11.50 -39.55
N ARG A 1030 -16.76 -12.38 -38.87
CA ARG A 1030 -16.97 -12.63 -37.43
C ARG A 1030 -16.53 -11.38 -36.67
N SER A 1031 -17.33 -10.98 -35.68
CA SER A 1031 -17.06 -9.80 -34.87
C SER A 1031 -16.80 -10.22 -33.44
N SER A 1032 -15.88 -9.52 -32.79
CA SER A 1032 -15.46 -9.81 -31.42
C SER A 1032 -15.65 -8.57 -30.55
N LEU A 1033 -16.22 -8.75 -29.37
CA LEU A 1033 -16.23 -7.73 -28.32
C LEU A 1033 -14.83 -7.69 -27.71
N CYS A 1034 -14.19 -6.52 -27.75
CA CYS A 1034 -12.87 -6.28 -27.19
C CYS A 1034 -13.02 -5.40 -25.95
N LEU A 1035 -12.69 -5.94 -24.78
CA LEU A 1035 -12.60 -5.22 -23.53
C LEU A 1035 -11.12 -5.02 -23.20
N PHE A 1036 -10.72 -3.77 -23.10
CA PHE A 1036 -9.38 -3.34 -22.72
C PHE A 1036 -9.40 -2.94 -21.24
N ASP A 1037 -8.42 -3.42 -20.48
CA ASP A 1037 -8.26 -3.10 -19.06
C ASP A 1037 -6.85 -2.56 -18.80
N PHE A 1038 -6.79 -1.27 -18.48
CA PHE A 1038 -5.55 -0.52 -18.29
C PHE A 1038 -5.13 -0.46 -16.81
N ASP A 1039 -5.76 -1.23 -15.92
CA ASP A 1039 -5.40 -1.33 -14.49
C ASP A 1039 -3.97 -1.86 -14.29
N PRO A 1040 -3.00 -1.02 -13.87
CA PRO A 1040 -1.60 -1.43 -13.78
C PRO A 1040 -1.37 -2.49 -12.71
N ILE A 1041 -2.15 -2.47 -11.62
CA ILE A 1041 -2.04 -3.46 -10.53
C ILE A 1041 -2.54 -4.81 -11.04
N ARG A 1042 -3.66 -4.81 -11.76
CA ARG A 1042 -4.22 -6.03 -12.35
C ARG A 1042 -3.31 -6.59 -13.43
N ASN A 1043 -2.82 -5.77 -14.33
CA ASN A 1043 -1.93 -6.18 -15.41
C ASN A 1043 -0.63 -6.80 -14.85
N LYS A 1044 -0.02 -6.18 -13.81
CA LYS A 1044 1.13 -6.78 -13.11
C LYS A 1044 0.79 -8.13 -12.47
N ARG A 1045 -0.37 -8.28 -11.84
CA ARG A 1045 -0.82 -9.55 -11.24
C ARG A 1045 -1.00 -10.63 -12.30
N GLU A 1046 -1.67 -10.32 -13.40
CA GLU A 1046 -1.94 -11.27 -14.48
C GLU A 1046 -0.64 -11.72 -15.17
N ILE A 1047 0.34 -10.83 -15.37
CA ILE A 1047 1.68 -11.17 -15.87
C ILE A 1047 2.40 -12.20 -14.98
N LEU A 1048 2.17 -12.17 -13.66
CA LEU A 1048 2.81 -13.07 -12.69
C LEU A 1048 2.12 -14.44 -12.57
N LEU A 1049 0.95 -14.63 -13.20
CA LEU A 1049 0.22 -15.90 -13.17
C LEU A 1049 0.76 -16.84 -14.25
N THR A 1050 1.03 -18.08 -13.86
CA THR A 1050 1.52 -19.13 -14.78
C THR A 1050 0.44 -19.62 -15.74
N GLU A 1051 -0.83 -19.43 -15.37
CA GLU A 1051 -2.03 -19.74 -16.15
C GLU A 1051 -3.05 -18.59 -15.93
N SER A 1052 -3.12 -17.62 -16.86
CA SER A 1052 -4.17 -16.60 -16.88
C SER A 1052 -5.13 -16.85 -18.04
N GLU A 1053 -6.44 -16.65 -17.80
CA GLU A 1053 -7.44 -16.63 -18.88
C GLU A 1053 -7.45 -15.30 -19.65
N ILE A 1054 -6.74 -14.27 -19.17
CA ILE A 1054 -6.71 -12.92 -19.73
C ILE A 1054 -5.40 -12.71 -20.48
N GLU A 1055 -5.49 -12.22 -21.72
CA GLU A 1055 -4.32 -11.95 -22.56
C GLU A 1055 -3.70 -10.61 -22.17
N ILE A 1056 -2.37 -10.57 -21.98
CA ILE A 1056 -1.63 -9.32 -21.78
C ILE A 1056 -1.06 -8.88 -23.12
N PHE A 1057 -1.43 -7.67 -23.51
CA PHE A 1057 -1.09 -7.06 -24.78
C PHE A 1057 0.07 -6.07 -24.63
N TYR A 1058 1.08 -6.21 -25.47
CA TYR A 1058 2.26 -5.35 -25.53
C TYR A 1058 2.23 -4.50 -26.81
N PRO A 1059 2.01 -3.17 -26.73
CA PRO A 1059 1.86 -2.29 -27.89
C PRO A 1059 3.01 -2.31 -28.91
N LYS A 1060 4.23 -2.65 -28.46
CA LYS A 1060 5.42 -2.75 -29.31
C LYS A 1060 5.44 -3.99 -30.18
N THR A 1061 4.92 -5.12 -29.70
CA THR A 1061 5.08 -6.42 -30.36
C THR A 1061 3.78 -6.97 -30.93
N ASP A 1062 2.66 -6.59 -30.33
CA ASP A 1062 1.38 -7.25 -30.57
C ASP A 1062 0.47 -6.38 -31.43
N THR A 1063 -0.43 -7.01 -32.18
CA THR A 1063 -1.49 -6.34 -32.96
C THR A 1063 -2.85 -6.75 -32.45
N VAL A 1064 -3.70 -5.78 -32.08
CA VAL A 1064 -5.04 -6.07 -31.52
C VAL A 1064 -5.90 -6.77 -32.59
N LEU A 1065 -5.79 -6.29 -33.83
CA LEU A 1065 -6.42 -6.83 -35.03
C LEU A 1065 -5.50 -6.60 -36.24
N GLY A 1066 -5.41 -7.57 -37.15
CA GLY A 1066 -4.72 -7.43 -38.44
C GLY A 1066 -3.18 -7.44 -38.38
N THR A 1067 -2.55 -6.99 -39.46
CA THR A 1067 -1.09 -6.88 -39.64
C THR A 1067 -0.69 -5.44 -39.94
N TRP A 1068 0.43 -4.97 -39.42
CA TRP A 1068 0.94 -3.63 -39.74
C TRP A 1068 1.27 -3.49 -41.23
N SER A 1069 0.89 -2.36 -41.83
CA SER A 1069 1.24 -2.02 -43.20
C SER A 1069 2.63 -1.38 -43.29
N ASP A 1070 3.37 -1.66 -44.36
CA ASP A 1070 4.65 -1.00 -44.66
C ASP A 1070 4.42 0.46 -45.08
N GLY A 1071 4.53 1.41 -44.14
CA GLY A 1071 4.36 2.83 -44.42
C GLY A 1071 4.52 3.76 -43.20
N PRO A 1072 4.59 5.08 -43.41
CA PRO A 1072 4.59 6.04 -42.30
C PRO A 1072 3.24 6.01 -41.58
N SER A 1073 3.25 5.65 -40.30
CA SER A 1073 2.06 5.59 -39.43
C SER A 1073 2.24 6.45 -38.17
N LEU A 1074 1.12 6.81 -37.52
CA LEU A 1074 1.18 7.44 -36.20
C LEU A 1074 1.86 6.52 -35.18
N ARG A 1075 1.68 5.19 -35.28
CA ARG A 1075 2.38 4.20 -34.43
C ARG A 1075 3.90 4.42 -34.44
N ASN A 1076 4.51 4.70 -35.59
CA ASN A 1076 5.96 4.98 -35.66
C ASN A 1076 6.36 6.22 -34.86
N THR A 1077 5.45 7.20 -34.70
CA THR A 1077 5.71 8.43 -33.94
C THR A 1077 5.59 8.18 -32.43
N PHE A 1078 4.64 7.34 -32.01
CA PHE A 1078 4.30 7.15 -30.59
C PHE A 1078 4.92 5.90 -29.94
N VAL A 1079 5.34 4.89 -30.72
CA VAL A 1079 5.76 3.57 -30.20
C VAL A 1079 7.21 3.21 -30.56
N GLU A 1080 7.70 3.63 -31.74
CA GLU A 1080 9.04 3.25 -32.25
C GLU A 1080 10.17 4.20 -31.79
N GLY A 1081 9.83 5.29 -31.07
CA GLY A 1081 10.80 6.24 -30.52
C GLY A 1081 11.46 5.77 -29.22
N GLU A 1082 12.48 6.52 -28.76
CA GLU A 1082 13.16 6.29 -27.47
C GLU A 1082 12.20 6.37 -26.27
N HIS A 1083 11.22 7.27 -26.36
CA HIS A 1083 10.17 7.49 -25.37
C HIS A 1083 8.83 7.00 -25.92
N ALA A 1084 8.51 5.73 -25.70
CA ALA A 1084 7.38 5.03 -26.33
C ALA A 1084 6.15 4.94 -25.41
N ALA A 1085 4.96 5.03 -26.01
CA ALA A 1085 3.67 4.73 -25.37
C ALA A 1085 3.39 3.21 -25.41
N ASP A 1086 4.22 2.43 -24.72
CA ASP A 1086 4.26 0.97 -24.80
C ASP A 1086 3.81 0.25 -23.52
N THR A 1087 3.10 0.95 -22.63
CA THR A 1087 2.61 0.35 -21.38
C THR A 1087 1.68 -0.83 -21.69
N PRO A 1088 1.92 -2.03 -21.13
CA PRO A 1088 1.11 -3.21 -21.41
C PRO A 1088 -0.27 -3.11 -20.76
N PHE A 1089 -1.27 -3.73 -21.38
CA PHE A 1089 -2.63 -3.77 -20.88
C PHE A 1089 -3.29 -5.13 -21.07
N ALA A 1090 -4.31 -5.45 -20.28
CA ALA A 1090 -5.09 -6.66 -20.44
C ALA A 1090 -6.13 -6.49 -21.56
N LEU A 1091 -6.22 -7.50 -22.43
CA LEU A 1091 -7.21 -7.59 -23.50
C LEU A 1091 -8.06 -8.85 -23.29
N ARG A 1092 -9.37 -8.64 -23.23
CA ARG A 1092 -10.35 -9.73 -23.33
C ARG A 1092 -11.07 -9.62 -24.65
N LYS A 1093 -11.03 -10.69 -25.43
CA LYS A 1093 -11.72 -10.80 -26.70
C LYS A 1093 -12.81 -11.87 -26.61
N THR A 1094 -14.04 -11.54 -27.00
CA THR A 1094 -15.12 -12.53 -27.03
C THR A 1094 -15.89 -12.49 -28.33
N LEU A 1095 -15.98 -13.64 -28.99
CA LEU A 1095 -16.71 -13.78 -30.23
C LEU A 1095 -18.20 -13.48 -30.01
N ILE A 1096 -18.75 -12.56 -30.81
CA ILE A 1096 -20.18 -12.26 -30.81
C ILE A 1096 -20.82 -13.02 -31.98
N ASN A 1097 -21.80 -13.86 -31.68
CA ASN A 1097 -22.53 -14.65 -32.69
C ASN A 1097 -23.59 -13.85 -33.45
N GLU A 1098 -23.86 -12.62 -33.02
CA GLU A 1098 -24.86 -11.75 -33.64
C GLU A 1098 -24.32 -11.14 -34.93
N ARG A 1099 -25.15 -11.15 -35.98
CA ARG A 1099 -24.86 -10.37 -37.19
C ARG A 1099 -25.05 -8.88 -36.87
N LEU A 1100 -23.94 -8.15 -36.84
CA LEU A 1100 -23.91 -6.71 -36.75
C LEU A 1100 -24.53 -6.11 -38.01
N ASP A 1101 -25.59 -5.32 -37.83
CA ASP A 1101 -26.10 -4.41 -38.87
C ASP A 1101 -25.37 -3.05 -38.72
N GLN A 1102 -25.56 -2.12 -39.66
CA GLN A 1102 -24.79 -0.86 -39.75
C GLN A 1102 -24.89 0.12 -38.55
N HIS A 1103 -25.78 -0.10 -37.57
CA HIS A 1103 -26.03 0.85 -36.47
C HIS A 1103 -26.05 0.13 -35.11
N TYR A 1104 -24.89 0.05 -34.47
CA TYR A 1104 -24.77 -0.44 -33.10
C TYR A 1104 -23.86 0.49 -32.27
N TYR A 1105 -24.06 0.48 -30.96
CA TYR A 1105 -23.26 1.24 -30.00
C TYR A 1105 -22.87 0.33 -28.86
N VAL A 1106 -21.63 0.44 -28.38
CA VAL A 1106 -21.16 -0.33 -27.23
C VAL A 1106 -20.74 0.61 -26.12
N MET A 1107 -21.18 0.31 -24.91
CA MET A 1107 -21.04 1.12 -23.72
C MET A 1107 -20.59 0.23 -22.56
N VAL A 1108 -19.94 0.80 -21.54
CA VAL A 1108 -19.44 0.05 -20.38
C VAL A 1108 -19.68 0.85 -19.10
N ASP A 1109 -19.96 0.16 -17.99
CA ASP A 1109 -19.94 0.72 -16.63
C ASP A 1109 -19.21 -0.21 -15.65
N ASP A 1110 -19.45 -0.04 -14.35
CA ASP A 1110 -18.86 -0.83 -13.28
C ASP A 1110 -19.29 -2.29 -13.25
N GLU A 1111 -20.43 -2.66 -13.84
CA GLU A 1111 -21.07 -3.99 -13.74
C GLU A 1111 -21.54 -4.59 -15.07
N HIS A 1112 -21.49 -3.83 -16.17
CA HIS A 1112 -22.09 -4.21 -17.45
C HIS A 1112 -21.28 -3.75 -18.66
N ILE A 1113 -21.38 -4.54 -19.73
CA ILE A 1113 -21.18 -4.06 -21.10
C ILE A 1113 -22.53 -4.07 -21.81
N LEU A 1114 -22.88 -2.95 -22.43
CA LEU A 1114 -24.13 -2.80 -23.15
C LEU A 1114 -23.85 -2.68 -24.63
N MET A 1115 -24.67 -3.37 -25.41
CA MET A 1115 -24.67 -3.28 -26.85
C MET A 1115 -26.07 -2.95 -27.33
N ALA A 1116 -26.25 -1.72 -27.79
CA ALA A 1116 -27.50 -1.26 -28.37
C ALA A 1116 -27.50 -1.54 -29.87
N GLN A 1117 -28.25 -2.55 -30.30
CA GLN A 1117 -28.42 -2.90 -31.71
C GLN A 1117 -29.67 -2.21 -32.26
N GLN A 1118 -29.46 -1.20 -33.12
CA GLN A 1118 -30.55 -0.46 -33.76
C GLN A 1118 -30.78 -0.95 -35.19
N ARG A 1119 -32.02 -1.37 -35.49
CA ARG A 1119 -32.38 -1.88 -36.83
C ARG A 1119 -33.54 -1.08 -37.42
N ARG A 1120 -33.36 -0.54 -38.63
CA ARG A 1120 -34.43 0.13 -39.37
C ARG A 1120 -35.51 -0.91 -39.77
N GLY A 1121 -36.74 -0.71 -39.29
CA GLY A 1121 -37.89 -1.56 -39.64
C GLY A 1121 -37.91 -2.97 -39.03
N ARG A 1122 -36.94 -3.33 -38.18
CA ARG A 1122 -36.91 -4.57 -37.39
C ARG A 1122 -36.91 -4.25 -35.89
N GLU A 1123 -37.05 -5.27 -35.05
CA GLU A 1123 -36.89 -5.10 -33.61
C GLU A 1123 -35.44 -4.71 -33.29
N SER A 1124 -35.31 -3.61 -32.54
CA SER A 1124 -34.03 -3.18 -31.97
C SER A 1124 -33.91 -3.79 -30.58
N SER A 1125 -32.69 -4.04 -30.14
CA SER A 1125 -32.44 -4.75 -28.87
C SER A 1125 -31.30 -4.09 -28.11
N LEU A 1126 -31.42 -4.11 -26.80
CA LEU A 1126 -30.36 -3.77 -25.86
C LEU A 1126 -29.84 -5.08 -25.27
N ILE A 1127 -28.62 -5.43 -25.62
CA ILE A 1127 -27.96 -6.64 -25.15
C ILE A 1127 -27.07 -6.24 -23.99
N VAL A 1128 -27.26 -6.86 -22.83
CA VAL A 1128 -26.55 -6.54 -21.60
C VAL A 1128 -25.72 -7.76 -21.22
N TYR A 1129 -24.41 -7.62 -21.35
CA TYR A 1129 -23.44 -8.58 -20.84
C TYR A 1129 -23.17 -8.20 -19.39
N SER A 1130 -23.78 -8.94 -18.47
CA SER A 1130 -23.61 -8.69 -17.04
C SER A 1130 -22.41 -9.48 -16.53
N PHE A 1131 -21.59 -8.84 -15.70
CA PHE A 1131 -20.58 -9.54 -14.92
C PHE A 1131 -21.19 -10.07 -13.61
N ASN A 1132 -22.43 -10.61 -13.61
CA ASN A 1132 -23.22 -11.00 -12.42
C ASN A 1132 -23.18 -12.48 -12.07
#